data_AF-A0A955C6E4-F1
#
_entry.id   AF-A0A955C6E4-F1
#
_cell.length_a   1.000
_cell.length_b   1.000
_cell.length_c   1.000
_cell.angle_alpha   90.00
_cell.angle_beta   90.00
_cell.angle_gamma   90.00
#
_symmetry.space_group_name_H-M   'P 1'
#
loop_
_entity.id
_entity.type
_entity.pdbx_description
1 polymer ?
#
loop_
_entity_poly.entity_id
_entity_poly.type
_entity_poly.pdbx_seq_one_letter_code
_entity_poly.pdbx_strand_id
1 'polypeptide(L)'
;MNGLFAIERFRCFNSVLMAAALSVALFQVSEVQAAIVREPYLQQVTPDSITIVWRTDLASGTDSRVQYGVVEGVLNLEATATAVIPPSNANVRDHVVTISGLSTGTKYFYNVGTTSGGVEAGGTSEHYFVTAPTPGAGSNFTAWIVGDGGDNGANQAAVRDAMLAVTGSTPPDLFLHMGDIAYNNGTDSEFTNNHFGPYANILRHTVCYPTLGNHEGVNTVSGACWPLPCAPGATTGPYYEAHVLPTAGEAGGEPSGTEAYYSFDYANVHFVVLNSDQVSRSATGPMAEWLTADLAGTAQDWVIAYWHHPPYSKGTHDSDNAGDSGGRMVDMREVFLPILEAGGVDVVLSGHSHVYERSYLINGAYGYGSSPNFVTPSFATLDANGNIIDAGDGDPAGDGAYVKQSGLSANNGAVYVVAGHGGRSVGSSGTHPVMIAGDVNFGSCLLNVQGNTLTLRNIRDDQTVTDTFSIVKGLCEDFEAGFTLGLPVGDNADWFDDGGGPVVTAGIGVGGSVGLAPSPNIFTWTANPFDWTSKTLAGVVIQLDLQTDATGVLDDDRVGWMISDTSVNSDFIFGVQVDPSGGSDDGDPAGSTRLEGYWDAVINVDEDHRPFIDSVAGNLNPDTFYRLRGEFTRISATSARVDASLTELDASGNPLPGPPVLSGTIVDTSLLGADAPDPAYFTGPIWPGFKNHSGSPANADNACFELFETNFVPIVATFQQGQNGYSSNVDT
;
A
#
# COMPACT_ATOMS: atom_id res chain seq x y z
N MET A 1 37.81 21.81 -86.09
CA MET A 1 37.67 23.27 -86.12
C MET A 1 38.47 23.83 -84.96
N ASN A 2 39.39 24.75 -85.27
CA ASN A 2 40.03 25.83 -84.49
C ASN A 2 39.81 25.82 -82.98
N GLY A 3 40.78 26.04 -82.08
CA GLY A 3 42.12 26.62 -82.13
C GLY A 3 42.48 26.87 -80.65
N LEU A 4 43.67 26.46 -80.18
CA LEU A 4 44.89 27.27 -80.04
C LEU A 4 44.95 28.16 -78.79
N PHE A 5 46.17 28.23 -78.24
CA PHE A 5 46.74 29.08 -77.17
C PHE A 5 46.66 28.51 -75.75
N ALA A 6 47.68 27.85 -75.19
CA ALA A 6 49.15 28.02 -75.12
C ALA A 6 49.64 28.87 -73.93
N ILE A 7 50.84 28.48 -73.48
CA ILE A 7 51.86 29.15 -72.65
C ILE A 7 52.14 28.32 -71.38
N GLU A 8 53.11 27.38 -71.42
CA GLU A 8 54.55 27.58 -71.21
C GLU A 8 54.83 28.06 -69.75
N ARG A 9 55.74 27.48 -68.94
CA ARG A 9 57.09 27.01 -69.25
C ARG A 9 57.82 26.50 -67.97
N PHE A 10 58.94 25.78 -68.20
CA PHE A 10 60.07 25.40 -67.31
C PHE A 10 59.91 24.16 -66.39
N ARG A 11 60.42 22.97 -66.78
CA ARG A 11 61.83 22.45 -66.85
C ARG A 11 62.42 22.07 -65.48
N CYS A 12 62.55 20.77 -65.17
CA CYS A 12 63.81 20.00 -65.27
C CYS A 12 63.79 18.68 -64.44
N PHE A 13 63.91 17.57 -65.18
CA PHE A 13 64.68 16.34 -64.94
C PHE A 13 64.85 15.70 -63.53
N ASN A 14 64.24 14.52 -63.43
CA ASN A 14 64.74 13.22 -62.95
C ASN A 14 65.58 13.14 -61.67
N SER A 15 65.04 12.43 -60.67
CA SER A 15 65.76 11.39 -59.92
C SER A 15 64.78 10.36 -59.36
N VAL A 16 65.16 9.10 -59.52
CA VAL A 16 64.46 7.85 -59.21
C VAL A 16 64.15 7.71 -57.72
N LEU A 17 62.93 7.29 -57.35
CA LEU A 17 62.69 6.56 -56.11
C LEU A 17 61.45 5.64 -56.22
N MET A 18 61.68 4.37 -55.93
CA MET A 18 60.68 3.32 -55.72
C MET A 18 59.64 3.79 -54.71
N ALA A 19 58.37 3.84 -55.10
CA ALA A 19 57.26 3.87 -54.15
C ALA A 19 56.80 2.43 -53.92
N ALA A 20 57.11 1.89 -52.75
CA ALA A 20 56.46 0.71 -52.23
C ALA A 20 54.96 1.01 -52.11
N ALA A 21 54.13 0.26 -52.83
CA ALA A 21 52.68 0.29 -52.64
C ALA A 21 52.37 -0.34 -51.27
N LEU A 22 52.31 0.48 -50.23
CA LEU A 22 51.75 0.08 -48.96
C LEU A 22 50.23 0.15 -49.10
N SER A 23 49.63 -0.96 -49.51
CA SER A 23 48.19 -1.17 -49.42
C SER A 23 47.82 -1.17 -47.94
N VAL A 24 47.44 0.00 -47.40
CA VAL A 24 46.75 0.06 -46.12
C VAL A 24 45.37 -0.53 -46.38
N ALA A 25 45.22 -1.82 -46.12
CA ALA A 25 43.92 -2.41 -45.92
C ALA A 25 43.32 -1.71 -44.70
N LEU A 26 42.45 -0.73 -44.95
CA LEU A 26 41.49 -0.27 -43.96
C LEU A 26 40.62 -1.48 -43.63
N PHE A 27 41.05 -2.27 -42.65
CA PHE A 27 40.12 -3.11 -41.91
C PHE A 27 39.14 -2.13 -41.26
N GLN A 28 37.97 -1.96 -41.88
CA GLN A 28 36.80 -1.55 -41.13
C GLN A 28 36.60 -2.65 -40.09
N VAL A 29 37.08 -2.40 -38.87
CA VAL A 29 36.59 -3.13 -37.71
C VAL A 29 35.14 -2.69 -37.61
N SER A 30 34.22 -3.50 -38.11
CA SER A 30 32.83 -3.38 -37.68
C SER A 30 32.87 -3.62 -36.17
N GLU A 31 32.65 -2.58 -35.37
CA GLU A 31 32.28 -2.81 -33.98
C GLU A 31 31.07 -3.73 -34.02
N VAL A 32 31.25 -4.95 -33.49
CA VAL A 32 30.12 -5.85 -33.26
C VAL A 32 29.29 -5.13 -32.22
N GLN A 33 28.16 -4.55 -32.66
CA GLN A 33 27.22 -3.93 -31.76
C GLN A 33 26.76 -5.00 -30.77
N ALA A 34 26.94 -4.73 -29.48
CA ALA A 34 26.43 -5.52 -28.37
C ALA A 34 24.98 -5.93 -28.64
N ALA A 35 24.67 -7.22 -28.61
CA ALA A 35 23.30 -7.67 -28.76
C ALA A 35 22.62 -7.67 -27.38
N ILE A 36 21.58 -6.84 -27.22
CA ILE A 36 20.67 -6.96 -26.09
C ILE A 36 19.93 -8.30 -26.21
N VAL A 37 20.04 -9.10 -25.15
CA VAL A 37 19.39 -10.41 -25.00
C VAL A 37 18.16 -10.29 -24.08
N ARG A 38 18.18 -9.31 -23.16
CA ARG A 38 17.03 -8.94 -22.33
C ARG A 38 16.95 -7.42 -22.27
N GLU A 39 15.81 -6.87 -22.70
CA GLU A 39 15.53 -5.44 -22.68
C GLU A 39 15.62 -4.86 -21.25
N PRO A 40 15.88 -3.55 -21.10
CA PRO A 40 15.95 -2.93 -19.79
C PRO A 40 14.66 -3.08 -18.97
N TYR A 41 14.81 -3.35 -17.68
CA TYR A 41 13.72 -3.43 -16.72
C TYR A 41 14.09 -2.79 -15.38
N LEU A 42 13.06 -2.39 -14.63
CA LEU A 42 13.18 -1.62 -13.39
C LEU A 42 13.02 -2.48 -12.14
N GLN A 43 13.81 -2.20 -11.12
CA GLN A 43 13.85 -2.89 -9.83
C GLN A 43 14.13 -1.88 -8.69
N GLN A 44 13.73 -2.22 -7.46
CA GLN A 44 14.00 -1.45 -6.23
C GLN A 44 13.78 0.07 -6.37
N VAL A 45 12.55 0.49 -6.68
CA VAL A 45 12.25 1.94 -6.67
C VAL A 45 12.10 2.43 -5.24
N THR A 46 12.67 3.59 -4.95
CA THR A 46 12.53 4.31 -3.69
C THR A 46 12.19 5.78 -3.98
N PRO A 47 11.94 6.61 -2.94
CA PRO A 47 11.74 8.05 -3.12
C PRO A 47 12.93 8.77 -3.77
N ASP A 48 14.12 8.19 -3.77
CA ASP A 48 15.35 8.86 -4.19
C ASP A 48 16.31 7.95 -4.98
N SER A 49 15.89 6.72 -5.32
CA SER A 49 16.71 5.76 -6.03
C SER A 49 15.91 4.79 -6.91
N ILE A 50 16.59 4.18 -7.88
CA ILE A 50 16.07 3.06 -8.66
C ILE A 50 17.21 2.21 -9.21
N THR A 51 16.95 0.91 -9.41
CA THR A 51 17.88 -0.01 -10.08
C THR A 51 17.37 -0.36 -11.48
N ILE A 52 18.23 -0.15 -12.49
CA ILE A 52 17.95 -0.51 -13.88
C ILE A 52 18.81 -1.71 -14.26
N VAL A 53 18.16 -2.73 -14.81
CA VAL A 53 18.79 -4.01 -15.17
C VAL A 53 18.58 -4.30 -16.65
N TRP A 54 19.61 -4.77 -17.35
CA TRP A 54 19.50 -5.31 -18.70
C TRP A 54 20.53 -6.41 -18.93
N ARG A 55 20.38 -7.16 -20.03
CA ARG A 55 21.30 -8.24 -20.37
C ARG A 55 21.78 -8.16 -21.80
N THR A 56 23.08 -8.43 -21.98
CA THR A 56 23.71 -8.54 -23.28
C THR A 56 24.40 -9.90 -23.48
N ASP A 57 24.85 -10.16 -24.71
CA ASP A 57 25.76 -11.26 -25.00
C ASP A 57 27.20 -11.01 -24.46
N LEU A 58 28.09 -12.01 -24.58
CA LEU A 58 29.50 -11.86 -24.19
C LEU A 58 30.35 -10.99 -25.14
N ALA A 59 29.88 -10.71 -26.35
CA ALA A 59 30.59 -9.83 -27.28
C ALA A 59 30.61 -8.38 -26.74
N SER A 60 29.62 -8.06 -25.92
CA SER A 60 29.50 -6.83 -25.16
C SER A 60 30.58 -6.72 -24.08
N GLY A 61 31.04 -5.50 -23.83
CA GLY A 61 32.03 -5.20 -22.79
C GLY A 61 31.48 -5.44 -21.39
N THR A 62 32.33 -5.26 -20.37
CA THR A 62 31.90 -5.31 -18.96
C THR A 62 31.41 -3.97 -18.43
N ASP A 63 31.37 -2.95 -19.29
CA ASP A 63 31.08 -1.57 -18.92
C ASP A 63 29.57 -1.32 -18.99
N SER A 64 28.97 -0.83 -17.91
CA SER A 64 27.54 -0.54 -17.80
C SER A 64 27.35 0.95 -17.55
N ARG A 65 26.52 1.61 -18.37
CA ARG A 65 26.13 3.00 -18.19
C ARG A 65 24.63 3.16 -18.37
N VAL A 66 24.02 3.91 -17.46
CA VAL A 66 22.71 4.52 -17.66
C VAL A 66 22.89 6.02 -17.82
N GLN A 67 22.34 6.61 -18.87
CA GLN A 67 22.15 8.07 -18.94
C GLN A 67 20.70 8.40 -18.64
N TYR A 68 20.44 9.44 -17.86
CA TYR A 68 19.10 9.79 -17.41
C TYR A 68 18.90 11.31 -17.30
N GLY A 69 17.63 11.73 -17.27
CA GLY A 69 17.24 13.14 -17.10
C GLY A 69 15.73 13.33 -17.02
N VAL A 70 15.28 14.47 -16.50
CA VAL A 70 13.85 14.78 -16.28
C VAL A 70 13.14 15.31 -17.54
N VAL A 71 13.89 15.58 -18.61
CA VAL A 71 13.35 16.06 -19.90
C VAL A 71 13.61 15.00 -20.97
N GLU A 72 12.56 14.62 -21.69
CA GLU A 72 12.66 13.66 -22.79
C GLU A 72 13.73 14.09 -23.80
N GLY A 73 14.62 13.15 -24.16
CA GLY A 73 15.73 13.41 -25.09
C GLY A 73 16.91 14.22 -24.51
N VAL A 74 16.85 14.68 -23.26
CA VAL A 74 17.93 15.39 -22.58
C VAL A 74 18.42 14.58 -21.38
N LEU A 75 19.31 13.62 -21.66
CA LEU A 75 19.90 12.72 -20.67
C LEU A 75 21.27 13.26 -20.24
N ASN A 76 21.27 14.19 -19.28
CA ASN A 76 22.44 14.97 -18.87
C ASN A 76 23.12 14.44 -17.59
N LEU A 77 22.56 13.39 -16.98
CA LEU A 77 23.13 12.70 -15.84
C LEU A 77 23.52 11.28 -16.25
N GLU A 78 24.45 10.68 -15.52
CA GLU A 78 24.87 9.30 -15.76
C GLU A 78 25.18 8.55 -14.46
N ALA A 79 24.98 7.24 -14.50
CA ALA A 79 25.40 6.29 -13.49
C ALA A 79 26.09 5.12 -14.19
N THR A 80 27.09 4.54 -13.54
CA THR A 80 27.90 3.46 -14.13
C THR A 80 28.06 2.29 -13.17
N ALA A 81 28.25 1.10 -13.74
CA ALA A 81 28.54 -0.12 -13.00
C ALA A 81 29.42 -1.05 -13.86
N THR A 82 29.68 -2.25 -13.34
CA THR A 82 30.37 -3.31 -14.08
C THR A 82 29.44 -4.50 -14.23
N ALA A 83 29.26 -4.97 -15.47
CA ALA A 83 28.44 -6.12 -15.78
C ALA A 83 29.07 -7.42 -15.24
N VAL A 84 28.22 -8.35 -14.82
CA VAL A 84 28.63 -9.64 -14.26
C VAL A 84 28.15 -10.78 -15.14
N ILE A 85 28.86 -11.92 -15.11
CA ILE A 85 28.39 -13.14 -15.76
C ILE A 85 27.50 -13.89 -14.76
N PRO A 86 26.21 -14.11 -15.05
CA PRO A 86 25.34 -14.85 -14.15
C PRO A 86 25.76 -16.32 -14.05
N PRO A 87 25.73 -16.92 -12.84
CA PRO A 87 26.07 -18.33 -12.66
C PRO A 87 25.21 -19.29 -13.49
N SER A 88 23.92 -18.99 -13.70
CA SER A 88 23.01 -19.84 -14.49
C SER A 88 23.30 -19.81 -16.00
N ASN A 89 23.99 -18.79 -16.50
CA ASN A 89 24.27 -18.63 -17.92
C ASN A 89 25.61 -17.93 -18.19
N ALA A 90 26.64 -18.74 -18.43
CA ALA A 90 27.99 -18.24 -18.70
C ALA A 90 28.17 -17.52 -20.06
N ASN A 91 27.11 -17.42 -20.89
CA ASN A 91 27.16 -16.86 -22.24
C ASN A 91 26.55 -15.46 -22.35
N VAL A 92 26.23 -14.81 -21.22
CA VAL A 92 25.60 -13.49 -21.18
C VAL A 92 26.25 -12.62 -20.11
N ARG A 93 25.89 -11.33 -20.09
CA ARG A 93 26.27 -10.38 -19.05
C ARG A 93 25.04 -9.67 -18.49
N ASP A 94 24.90 -9.66 -17.18
CA ASP A 94 23.92 -8.85 -16.47
C ASP A 94 24.52 -7.50 -16.09
N HIS A 95 23.83 -6.45 -16.49
CA HIS A 95 24.15 -5.08 -16.17
C HIS A 95 23.15 -4.60 -15.13
N VAL A 96 23.64 -4.27 -13.93
CA VAL A 96 22.83 -3.76 -12.82
C VAL A 96 23.37 -2.39 -12.43
N VAL A 97 22.57 -1.34 -12.61
CA VAL A 97 22.98 0.04 -12.31
C VAL A 97 21.94 0.67 -11.38
N THR A 98 22.36 0.95 -10.14
CA THR A 98 21.56 1.71 -9.18
C THR A 98 21.87 3.20 -9.32
N ILE A 99 20.82 4.01 -9.45
CA ILE A 99 20.87 5.46 -9.46
C ILE A 99 20.33 5.95 -8.12
N SER A 100 21.02 6.86 -7.45
CA SER A 100 20.62 7.43 -6.16
C SER A 100 20.67 8.97 -6.17
N GLY A 101 20.07 9.59 -5.15
CA GLY A 101 19.99 11.06 -5.05
C GLY A 101 18.98 11.68 -6.02
N LEU A 102 17.97 10.91 -6.42
CA LEU A 102 16.87 11.36 -7.26
C LEU A 102 15.87 12.19 -6.45
N SER A 103 15.06 12.99 -7.16
CA SER A 103 13.93 13.69 -6.55
C SER A 103 12.72 12.75 -6.45
N THR A 104 11.98 12.84 -5.35
CA THR A 104 10.78 12.03 -5.05
C THR A 104 9.61 12.33 -6.01
N GLY A 105 8.80 11.32 -6.31
CA GLY A 105 7.63 11.45 -7.19
C GLY A 105 7.94 12.01 -8.59
N THR A 106 9.17 11.86 -9.07
CA THR A 106 9.68 12.54 -10.26
C THR A 106 9.89 11.56 -11.40
N LYS A 107 9.39 11.93 -12.58
CA LYS A 107 9.60 11.18 -13.82
C LYS A 107 10.98 11.46 -14.42
N TYR A 108 11.74 10.41 -14.69
CA TYR A 108 13.02 10.46 -15.40
C TYR A 108 12.98 9.58 -16.63
N PHE A 109 13.53 10.05 -17.74
CA PHE A 109 13.80 9.26 -18.94
C PHE A 109 15.20 8.67 -18.85
N TYR A 110 15.43 7.51 -19.47
CA TYR A 110 16.75 6.87 -19.46
C TYR A 110 17.10 6.17 -20.77
N ASN A 111 18.40 5.92 -20.95
CA ASN A 111 18.95 4.97 -21.91
C ASN A 111 20.01 4.09 -21.22
N VAL A 112 20.31 2.94 -21.81
CA VAL A 112 21.36 2.03 -21.34
C VAL A 112 22.44 1.87 -22.42
N GLY A 113 23.67 1.59 -22.00
CA GLY A 113 24.76 1.23 -22.88
C GLY A 113 26.13 1.31 -22.22
N THR A 114 27.13 1.80 -22.94
CA THR A 114 28.53 1.84 -22.48
C THR A 114 29.09 3.27 -22.41
N THR A 115 30.09 3.50 -21.56
CA THR A 115 30.83 4.77 -21.44
C THR A 115 31.61 5.12 -22.70
N SER A 116 32.00 4.13 -23.52
CA SER A 116 32.68 4.36 -24.80
C SER A 116 31.77 4.88 -25.93
N GLY A 117 30.46 5.05 -25.66
CA GLY A 117 29.56 5.84 -26.50
C GLY A 117 28.48 5.06 -27.26
N GLY A 118 28.34 3.75 -27.04
CA GLY A 118 27.23 2.98 -27.62
C GLY A 118 25.97 3.07 -26.77
N VAL A 119 24.89 3.65 -27.30
CA VAL A 119 23.54 3.43 -26.76
C VAL A 119 23.09 2.05 -27.23
N GLU A 120 22.74 1.18 -26.29
CA GLU A 120 22.29 -0.19 -26.57
C GLU A 120 20.76 -0.26 -26.66
N ALA A 121 20.05 0.42 -25.74
CA ALA A 121 18.60 0.61 -25.77
C ALA A 121 18.18 1.92 -25.07
N GLY A 122 16.95 2.36 -25.32
CA GLY A 122 16.31 3.48 -24.64
C GLY A 122 16.48 4.85 -25.28
N GLY A 123 16.24 5.90 -24.49
CA GLY A 123 16.24 7.29 -24.96
C GLY A 123 14.98 7.68 -25.74
N THR A 124 13.87 7.00 -25.47
CA THR A 124 12.55 7.27 -26.06
C THR A 124 11.53 7.63 -24.98
N SER A 125 10.34 8.09 -25.38
CA SER A 125 9.18 8.31 -24.50
C SER A 125 8.79 7.09 -23.66
N GLU A 126 9.17 5.89 -24.10
CA GLU A 126 8.80 4.60 -23.50
C GLU A 126 9.80 4.11 -22.44
N HIS A 127 10.97 4.75 -22.32
CA HIS A 127 12.01 4.39 -21.36
C HIS A 127 12.10 5.46 -20.29
N TYR A 128 11.29 5.30 -19.26
CA TYR A 128 11.23 6.21 -18.14
C TYR A 128 11.00 5.43 -16.86
N PHE A 129 11.18 6.08 -15.72
CA PHE A 129 10.69 5.61 -14.44
C PHE A 129 10.16 6.80 -13.64
N VAL A 130 9.35 6.52 -12.63
CA VAL A 130 8.91 7.52 -11.65
C VAL A 130 9.40 7.04 -10.29
N THR A 131 10.13 7.89 -9.58
CA THR A 131 10.54 7.59 -8.18
C THR A 131 9.32 7.48 -7.30
N ALA A 132 9.39 6.62 -6.28
CA ALA A 132 8.25 6.35 -5.41
C ALA A 132 7.81 7.64 -4.68
N PRO A 133 6.54 7.76 -4.28
CA PRO A 133 6.11 8.79 -3.33
C PRO A 133 6.82 8.63 -1.98
N THR A 134 6.80 9.69 -1.16
CA THR A 134 7.27 9.60 0.22
C THR A 134 6.49 8.51 0.98
N PRO A 135 7.15 7.61 1.73
CA PRO A 135 6.48 6.63 2.57
C PRO A 135 5.51 7.31 3.54
N GLY A 136 4.33 6.75 3.72
CA GLY A 136 3.23 7.32 4.52
C GLY A 136 2.38 8.37 3.81
N ALA A 137 2.74 8.81 2.60
CA ALA A 137 1.90 9.74 1.84
C ALA A 137 0.68 9.01 1.29
N GLY A 138 -0.53 9.55 1.49
CA GLY A 138 -1.80 9.06 0.91
C GLY A 138 -1.92 9.25 -0.61
N SER A 139 -0.80 9.25 -1.33
CA SER A 139 -0.74 9.45 -2.79
C SER A 139 -1.49 8.34 -3.52
N ASN A 140 -2.28 8.72 -4.52
CA ASN A 140 -2.99 7.76 -5.34
C ASN A 140 -2.00 6.96 -6.20
N PHE A 141 -2.14 5.64 -6.20
CA PHE A 141 -1.38 4.77 -7.11
C PHE A 141 -2.16 3.51 -7.47
N THR A 142 -1.70 2.86 -8.54
CA THR A 142 -2.25 1.60 -9.04
C THR A 142 -1.19 0.50 -9.13
N ALA A 143 -1.58 -0.72 -8.79
CA ALA A 143 -0.74 -1.90 -8.93
C ALA A 143 -1.43 -2.99 -9.75
N TRP A 144 -0.74 -3.49 -10.77
CA TRP A 144 -1.19 -4.64 -11.54
C TRP A 144 -0.73 -5.93 -10.89
N ILE A 145 -1.66 -6.86 -10.65
CA ILE A 145 -1.40 -8.12 -9.96
C ILE A 145 -1.62 -9.28 -10.94
N VAL A 146 -0.59 -10.11 -11.14
CA VAL A 146 -0.63 -11.28 -12.03
C VAL A 146 0.00 -12.48 -11.33
N GLY A 147 -0.64 -13.64 -11.39
CA GLY A 147 -0.03 -14.94 -11.06
C GLY A 147 -0.03 -15.86 -12.27
N ASP A 148 0.92 -16.80 -12.32
CA ASP A 148 0.81 -18.00 -13.18
C ASP A 148 0.67 -17.67 -14.68
N GLY A 149 1.32 -16.59 -15.12
CA GLY A 149 1.30 -16.13 -16.51
C GLY A 149 2.45 -16.67 -17.36
N GLY A 150 3.49 -17.26 -16.77
CA GLY A 150 4.84 -17.38 -17.35
C GLY A 150 5.09 -18.37 -18.48
N ASP A 151 4.15 -18.64 -19.41
CA ASP A 151 4.28 -19.69 -20.43
C ASP A 151 4.40 -19.20 -21.90
N ASN A 152 4.44 -17.88 -22.12
CA ASN A 152 4.47 -17.22 -23.43
C ASN A 152 3.30 -17.61 -24.35
N GLY A 153 2.18 -18.03 -23.74
CA GLY A 153 0.97 -18.46 -24.43
C GLY A 153 0.10 -17.31 -24.92
N ALA A 154 -0.87 -17.64 -25.77
CA ALA A 154 -1.86 -16.68 -26.25
C ALA A 154 -2.73 -16.10 -25.10
N ASN A 155 -2.99 -16.90 -24.06
CA ASN A 155 -3.79 -16.46 -22.91
C ASN A 155 -3.02 -15.41 -22.08
N GLN A 156 -1.72 -15.63 -21.80
CA GLN A 156 -0.87 -14.63 -21.15
C GLN A 156 -0.87 -13.31 -21.92
N ALA A 157 -0.73 -13.38 -23.26
CA ALA A 157 -0.78 -12.18 -24.10
C ALA A 157 -2.14 -11.48 -24.02
N ALA A 158 -3.25 -12.23 -24.03
CA ALA A 158 -4.60 -11.67 -23.92
C ALA A 158 -4.84 -10.99 -22.57
N VAL A 159 -4.38 -11.58 -21.46
CA VAL A 159 -4.44 -10.97 -20.12
C VAL A 159 -3.64 -9.66 -20.06
N ARG A 160 -2.40 -9.67 -20.58
CA ARG A 160 -1.58 -8.46 -20.70
C ARG A 160 -2.31 -7.38 -21.50
N ASP A 161 -2.81 -7.73 -22.69
CA ASP A 161 -3.42 -6.77 -23.61
C ASP A 161 -4.73 -6.20 -23.04
N ALA A 162 -5.48 -6.99 -22.28
CA ALA A 162 -6.65 -6.51 -21.55
C ALA A 162 -6.28 -5.47 -20.48
N MET A 163 -5.24 -5.72 -19.68
CA MET A 163 -4.79 -4.74 -18.69
C MET A 163 -4.28 -3.45 -19.35
N LEU A 164 -3.52 -3.55 -20.43
CA LEU A 164 -3.07 -2.39 -21.22
C LEU A 164 -4.26 -1.62 -21.82
N ALA A 165 -5.33 -2.30 -22.23
CA ALA A 165 -6.53 -1.65 -22.73
C ALA A 165 -7.29 -0.90 -21.63
N VAL A 166 -7.40 -1.48 -20.43
CA VAL A 166 -8.07 -0.87 -19.27
C VAL A 166 -7.31 0.34 -18.74
N THR A 167 -5.98 0.26 -18.68
CA THR A 167 -5.10 1.32 -18.15
C THR A 167 -4.78 2.40 -19.18
N GLY A 168 -4.87 2.08 -20.47
CA GLY A 168 -4.72 3.04 -21.56
C GLY A 168 -3.36 3.75 -21.54
N SER A 169 -3.38 5.08 -21.48
CA SER A 169 -2.15 5.90 -21.41
C SER A 169 -1.59 6.08 -19.99
N THR A 170 -2.26 5.51 -18.99
CA THR A 170 -1.87 5.62 -17.58
C THR A 170 -1.46 4.23 -17.09
N PRO A 171 -0.23 3.80 -17.37
CA PRO A 171 0.21 2.47 -16.96
C PRO A 171 0.22 2.36 -15.43
N PRO A 172 0.08 1.13 -14.89
CA PRO A 172 0.22 0.89 -13.46
C PRO A 172 1.57 1.36 -12.92
N ASP A 173 1.55 1.89 -11.70
CA ASP A 173 2.76 2.35 -11.00
C ASP A 173 3.62 1.16 -10.56
N LEU A 174 2.97 0.04 -10.19
CA LEU A 174 3.60 -1.20 -9.77
C LEU A 174 3.10 -2.41 -10.56
N PHE A 175 3.96 -3.40 -10.73
CA PHE A 175 3.63 -4.74 -11.22
C PHE A 175 3.98 -5.78 -10.15
N LEU A 176 2.99 -6.43 -9.55
CA LEU A 176 3.15 -7.46 -8.53
C LEU A 176 2.94 -8.84 -9.17
N HIS A 177 3.93 -9.73 -9.09
CA HIS A 177 3.83 -11.07 -9.66
C HIS A 177 3.74 -12.14 -8.58
N MET A 178 2.66 -12.92 -8.56
CA MET A 178 2.33 -13.89 -7.51
C MET A 178 3.07 -15.24 -7.67
N GLY A 179 4.25 -15.27 -8.31
CA GLY A 179 5.00 -16.49 -8.61
C GLY A 179 4.55 -17.22 -9.86
N ASP A 180 5.29 -18.28 -10.21
CA ASP A 180 5.19 -19.03 -11.47
C ASP A 180 5.34 -18.11 -12.69
N ILE A 181 6.47 -17.42 -12.67
CA ILE A 181 6.85 -16.33 -13.57
C ILE A 181 7.40 -16.86 -14.89
N ALA A 182 8.04 -18.03 -14.86
CA ALA A 182 8.84 -18.57 -15.95
C ALA A 182 8.65 -20.09 -16.06
N TYR A 183 7.46 -20.52 -16.45
CA TYR A 183 7.13 -21.93 -16.63
C TYR A 183 8.10 -22.61 -17.62
N ASN A 184 8.43 -23.90 -17.43
CA ASN A 184 7.93 -24.80 -16.36
C ASN A 184 8.95 -25.06 -15.26
N ASN A 185 10.19 -24.60 -15.37
CA ASN A 185 11.19 -24.93 -14.36
C ASN A 185 11.97 -23.69 -13.90
N GLY A 186 11.55 -22.48 -14.29
CA GLY A 186 12.24 -21.25 -13.94
C GLY A 186 13.68 -21.23 -14.42
N THR A 187 13.95 -21.77 -15.60
CA THR A 187 15.28 -21.66 -16.21
C THR A 187 15.53 -20.23 -16.70
N ASP A 188 16.81 -19.86 -16.85
CA ASP A 188 17.19 -18.55 -17.36
C ASP A 188 16.57 -18.21 -18.74
N SER A 189 16.46 -19.23 -19.60
CA SER A 189 15.82 -19.08 -20.90
C SER A 189 14.30 -18.90 -20.78
N GLU A 190 13.64 -19.56 -19.83
CA GLU A 190 12.20 -19.41 -19.59
C GLU A 190 11.91 -18.00 -19.05
N PHE A 191 12.73 -17.47 -18.13
CA PHE A 191 12.62 -16.07 -17.70
C PHE A 191 12.72 -15.10 -18.87
N THR A 192 13.76 -15.27 -19.69
CA THR A 192 14.02 -14.38 -20.83
C THR A 192 12.87 -14.43 -21.84
N ASN A 193 12.39 -15.62 -22.18
CA ASN A 193 11.42 -15.79 -23.26
C ASN A 193 9.96 -15.63 -22.82
N ASN A 194 9.63 -15.94 -21.57
CA ASN A 194 8.24 -16.04 -21.12
C ASN A 194 7.82 -14.92 -20.17
N HIS A 195 8.77 -14.21 -19.55
CA HIS A 195 8.47 -13.06 -18.70
C HIS A 195 9.00 -11.76 -19.30
N PHE A 196 10.33 -11.65 -19.45
CA PHE A 196 10.94 -10.40 -19.89
C PHE A 196 10.59 -10.04 -21.34
N GLY A 197 10.51 -11.02 -22.24
CA GLY A 197 10.08 -10.79 -23.63
C GLY A 197 8.63 -10.28 -23.72
N PRO A 198 7.63 -11.02 -23.22
CA PRO A 198 6.22 -10.64 -23.32
C PRO A 198 5.87 -9.34 -22.60
N TYR A 199 6.60 -8.97 -21.54
CA TYR A 199 6.35 -7.75 -20.76
C TYR A 199 7.40 -6.66 -20.96
N ALA A 200 8.30 -6.77 -21.95
CA ALA A 200 9.37 -5.79 -22.19
C ALA A 200 8.85 -4.35 -22.34
N ASN A 201 7.64 -4.19 -22.85
CA ASN A 201 7.02 -2.88 -23.02
C ASN A 201 6.55 -2.23 -21.72
N ILE A 202 6.29 -3.03 -20.69
CA ILE A 202 5.82 -2.60 -19.37
C ILE A 202 7.01 -2.49 -18.41
N LEU A 203 7.87 -3.52 -18.37
CA LEU A 203 8.98 -3.63 -17.42
C LEU A 203 10.02 -2.52 -17.57
N ARG A 204 10.12 -1.89 -18.75
CA ARG A 204 11.00 -0.75 -18.98
C ARG A 204 10.53 0.55 -18.31
N HIS A 205 9.29 0.61 -17.84
CA HIS A 205 8.75 1.79 -17.16
C HIS A 205 7.91 1.54 -15.91
N THR A 206 7.57 0.30 -15.62
CA THR A 206 6.85 -0.12 -14.41
C THR A 206 7.70 -1.13 -13.65
N VAL A 207 7.86 -0.91 -12.35
CA VAL A 207 8.72 -1.75 -11.49
C VAL A 207 7.97 -3.04 -11.14
N CYS A 208 8.65 -4.17 -11.28
CA CYS A 208 8.09 -5.49 -10.96
C CYS A 208 8.63 -6.03 -9.63
N TYR A 209 7.73 -6.36 -8.71
CA TYR A 209 8.03 -7.03 -7.44
C TYR A 209 7.42 -8.44 -7.39
N PRO A 210 8.22 -9.48 -7.65
CA PRO A 210 7.74 -10.87 -7.67
C PRO A 210 7.88 -11.58 -6.32
N THR A 211 7.08 -12.64 -6.14
CA THR A 211 7.36 -13.76 -5.22
C THR A 211 7.79 -14.99 -6.01
N LEU A 212 8.49 -15.92 -5.35
CA LEU A 212 8.96 -17.18 -5.93
C LEU A 212 7.82 -18.21 -5.96
N GLY A 213 7.53 -18.78 -7.14
CA GLY A 213 6.62 -19.92 -7.31
C GLY A 213 7.34 -21.28 -7.32
N ASN A 214 6.58 -22.37 -7.24
CA ASN A 214 7.18 -23.71 -7.22
C ASN A 214 7.82 -24.08 -8.57
N HIS A 215 7.40 -23.47 -9.68
CA HIS A 215 8.08 -23.69 -10.96
C HIS A 215 9.47 -23.04 -10.99
N GLU A 216 9.66 -21.89 -10.33
CA GLU A 216 10.99 -21.30 -10.12
C GLU A 216 11.82 -22.06 -9.08
N GLY A 217 11.16 -22.69 -8.11
CA GLY A 217 11.78 -23.56 -7.11
C GLY A 217 12.63 -24.72 -7.69
N VAL A 218 12.36 -25.15 -8.93
CA VAL A 218 13.03 -26.29 -9.56
C VAL A 218 14.52 -26.04 -9.85
N ASN A 219 14.88 -24.81 -10.26
CA ASN A 219 16.26 -24.43 -10.62
C ASN A 219 16.88 -23.45 -9.62
N THR A 220 16.31 -23.33 -8.43
CA THR A 220 16.82 -22.45 -7.38
C THR A 220 17.25 -23.23 -6.15
N VAL A 221 18.16 -22.64 -5.39
CA VAL A 221 18.51 -23.08 -4.05
C VAL A 221 18.24 -21.90 -3.14
N SER A 222 17.42 -22.10 -2.11
CA SER A 222 17.24 -21.13 -1.02
C SER A 222 17.83 -21.74 0.25
N GLY A 223 19.02 -21.29 0.65
CA GLY A 223 19.77 -21.83 1.76
C GLY A 223 19.10 -21.58 3.11
N ALA A 224 19.48 -22.36 4.13
CA ALA A 224 19.03 -22.16 5.50
C ALA A 224 19.56 -20.83 6.05
N CYS A 225 18.72 -19.80 6.05
CA CYS A 225 19.02 -18.48 6.62
C CYS A 225 18.98 -18.52 8.15
N TRP A 226 19.99 -19.09 8.80
CA TRP A 226 20.12 -18.95 10.26
C TRP A 226 21.57 -19.04 10.76
N PRO A 227 22.01 -18.14 11.67
CA PRO A 227 21.39 -16.86 12.04
C PRO A 227 21.61 -15.78 10.96
N LEU A 228 20.69 -14.82 10.84
CA LEU A 228 20.77 -13.71 9.89
C LEU A 228 22.07 -12.88 10.02
N PRO A 229 22.52 -12.23 8.93
CA PRO A 229 21.97 -12.27 7.56
C PRO A 229 22.33 -13.56 6.82
N CYS A 230 21.54 -13.95 5.81
CA CYS A 230 21.84 -15.14 5.00
C CYS A 230 23.29 -15.05 4.47
N ALA A 231 24.04 -16.15 4.53
CA ALA A 231 25.39 -16.16 3.98
C ALA A 231 25.35 -15.74 2.49
N PRO A 232 26.28 -14.89 1.99
CA PRO A 232 26.35 -14.56 0.58
C PRO A 232 26.36 -15.83 -0.30
N GLY A 233 25.43 -15.94 -1.24
CA GLY A 233 25.23 -17.14 -2.07
C GLY A 233 24.36 -18.23 -1.44
N ALA A 234 23.66 -17.96 -0.34
CA ALA A 234 22.68 -18.87 0.22
C ALA A 234 21.46 -19.04 -0.72
N THR A 235 21.05 -17.96 -1.41
CA THR A 235 20.06 -18.00 -2.49
C THR A 235 20.75 -17.94 -3.85
N THR A 236 20.51 -18.90 -4.73
CA THR A 236 21.10 -18.95 -6.10
C THR A 236 20.12 -19.56 -7.09
N GLY A 237 20.32 -19.28 -8.37
CA GLY A 237 19.50 -19.79 -9.46
C GLY A 237 18.79 -18.68 -10.22
N PRO A 238 18.14 -19.01 -11.35
CA PRO A 238 17.69 -17.99 -12.31
C PRO A 238 16.72 -16.96 -11.76
N TYR A 239 15.86 -17.31 -10.79
CA TYR A 239 14.98 -16.33 -10.13
C TYR A 239 15.77 -15.23 -9.41
N TYR A 240 16.76 -15.62 -8.60
CA TYR A 240 17.60 -14.70 -7.82
C TYR A 240 18.62 -13.96 -8.69
N GLU A 241 18.90 -14.48 -9.89
CA GLU A 241 19.77 -13.80 -10.87
C GLU A 241 18.96 -12.85 -11.77
N ALA A 242 17.66 -13.08 -11.93
CA ALA A 242 16.78 -12.27 -12.77
C ALA A 242 16.24 -11.01 -12.06
N HIS A 243 16.22 -10.99 -10.74
CA HIS A 243 15.66 -9.89 -9.95
C HIS A 243 16.72 -9.27 -9.07
N VAL A 244 16.46 -8.03 -8.65
CA VAL A 244 17.26 -7.34 -7.63
C VAL A 244 16.26 -6.82 -6.62
N LEU A 245 16.20 -7.44 -5.44
CA LEU A 245 15.13 -7.21 -4.45
C LEU A 245 15.70 -6.69 -3.11
N PRO A 246 14.94 -5.95 -2.29
CA PRO A 246 15.45 -5.22 -1.12
C PRO A 246 15.88 -6.12 0.05
N THR A 247 17.05 -6.74 -0.07
CA THR A 247 17.61 -7.63 0.95
C THR A 247 18.06 -6.88 2.22
N ALA A 248 18.37 -5.59 2.11
CA ALA A 248 18.84 -4.77 3.21
C ALA A 248 17.79 -3.71 3.65
N GLY A 249 16.52 -3.89 3.26
CA GLY A 249 15.45 -2.93 3.54
C GLY A 249 15.60 -1.63 2.74
N GLU A 250 16.27 -1.67 1.58
CA GLU A 250 16.58 -0.48 0.77
C GLU A 250 15.33 0.30 0.33
N ALA A 251 14.20 -0.40 0.19
CA ALA A 251 12.92 0.16 -0.23
C ALA A 251 11.91 0.29 0.92
N GLY A 252 12.35 0.19 2.18
CA GLY A 252 11.48 0.14 3.36
C GLY A 252 11.42 -1.26 3.98
N GLY A 253 10.96 -1.33 5.23
CA GLY A 253 10.85 -2.57 6.00
C GLY A 253 12.14 -3.10 6.64
N GLU A 254 12.02 -4.23 7.32
CA GLU A 254 13.10 -4.88 8.06
C GLU A 254 14.06 -5.62 7.10
N PRO A 255 15.39 -5.48 7.25
CA PRO A 255 16.37 -6.23 6.46
C PRO A 255 16.24 -7.76 6.59
N SER A 256 15.78 -8.43 5.55
CA SER A 256 15.67 -9.90 5.52
C SER A 256 17.00 -10.61 5.26
N GLY A 257 17.97 -9.91 4.67
CA GLY A 257 19.23 -10.47 4.19
C GLY A 257 19.09 -11.42 3.01
N THR A 258 17.94 -11.46 2.34
CA THR A 258 17.66 -12.36 1.21
C THR A 258 16.59 -11.82 0.27
N GLU A 259 16.65 -12.24 -0.99
CA GLU A 259 15.62 -11.93 -1.99
C GLU A 259 14.46 -12.95 -1.96
N ALA A 260 14.55 -13.97 -1.09
CA ALA A 260 13.51 -14.98 -0.96
C ALA A 260 12.23 -14.39 -0.35
N TYR A 261 12.38 -13.55 0.66
CA TYR A 261 11.29 -12.81 1.30
C TYR A 261 11.82 -11.44 1.70
N TYR A 262 11.01 -10.42 1.52
CA TYR A 262 11.39 -9.02 1.68
C TYR A 262 10.14 -8.16 1.81
N SER A 263 10.32 -6.90 2.16
CA SER A 263 9.25 -5.91 2.19
C SER A 263 9.69 -4.63 1.49
N PHE A 264 8.73 -3.77 1.17
CA PHE A 264 8.97 -2.44 0.62
C PHE A 264 7.78 -1.52 0.90
N ASP A 265 8.05 -0.23 0.98
CA ASP A 265 7.04 0.81 1.11
C ASP A 265 6.81 1.50 -0.23
N TYR A 266 5.54 1.75 -0.54
CA TYR A 266 5.17 2.60 -1.67
C TYR A 266 3.95 3.43 -1.27
N ALA A 267 4.08 4.77 -1.31
CA ALA A 267 3.08 5.68 -0.75
C ALA A 267 2.77 5.30 0.71
N ASN A 268 1.50 5.19 1.10
CA ASN A 268 1.07 4.80 2.45
C ASN A 268 0.85 3.28 2.63
N VAL A 269 1.49 2.44 1.80
CA VAL A 269 1.33 0.99 1.83
C VAL A 269 2.66 0.30 2.10
N HIS A 270 2.65 -0.60 3.09
CA HIS A 270 3.70 -1.55 3.36
C HIS A 270 3.39 -2.87 2.65
N PHE A 271 4.24 -3.27 1.71
CA PHE A 271 4.13 -4.53 1.01
C PHE A 271 5.04 -5.58 1.63
N VAL A 272 4.49 -6.75 1.94
CA VAL A 272 5.22 -7.91 2.48
C VAL A 272 5.24 -9.03 1.45
N VAL A 273 6.41 -9.51 1.08
CA VAL A 273 6.59 -10.58 0.10
C VAL A 273 7.18 -11.81 0.77
N LEU A 274 6.43 -12.91 0.82
CA LEU A 274 6.86 -14.16 1.46
C LEU A 274 7.20 -15.24 0.43
N ASN A 275 7.99 -16.22 0.84
CA ASN A 275 8.29 -17.42 0.04
C ASN A 275 7.64 -18.65 0.66
N SER A 276 6.58 -19.12 -0.01
CA SER A 276 5.81 -20.29 0.44
C SER A 276 6.42 -21.63 0.01
N ASP A 277 7.50 -21.65 -0.78
CA ASP A 277 8.03 -22.88 -1.40
C ASP A 277 9.34 -23.38 -0.75
N GLN A 278 10.44 -22.66 -0.96
CA GLN A 278 11.82 -23.14 -0.76
C GLN A 278 12.41 -22.85 0.63
N VAL A 279 11.72 -22.05 1.46
CA VAL A 279 12.21 -21.66 2.79
C VAL A 279 11.38 -22.28 3.91
N SER A 280 11.91 -22.21 5.15
CA SER A 280 11.21 -22.73 6.32
C SER A 280 9.91 -21.95 6.58
N ARG A 281 8.80 -22.68 6.66
CA ARG A 281 7.48 -22.18 7.09
C ARG A 281 7.17 -22.48 8.55
N SER A 282 8.18 -22.78 9.36
CA SER A 282 8.00 -22.98 10.80
C SER A 282 7.66 -21.66 11.50
N ALA A 283 6.81 -21.70 12.54
CA ALA A 283 6.48 -20.55 13.37
C ALA A 283 7.70 -19.96 14.12
N THR A 284 8.75 -20.76 14.32
CA THR A 284 10.05 -20.31 14.87
C THR A 284 11.13 -20.30 13.79
N GLY A 285 10.70 -20.19 12.53
CA GLY A 285 11.59 -20.13 11.38
C GLY A 285 12.02 -18.68 11.09
N PRO A 286 13.13 -18.49 10.37
CA PRO A 286 13.66 -17.16 10.07
C PRO A 286 12.67 -16.22 9.40
N MET A 287 11.85 -16.73 8.46
CA MET A 287 10.85 -15.92 7.76
C MET A 287 9.72 -15.46 8.70
N ALA A 288 9.29 -16.28 9.65
CA ALA A 288 8.24 -15.92 10.61
C ALA A 288 8.75 -14.92 11.66
N GLU A 289 9.99 -15.10 12.13
CA GLU A 289 10.65 -14.16 13.05
C GLU A 289 10.90 -12.81 12.38
N TRP A 290 11.40 -12.82 11.15
CA TRP A 290 11.56 -11.60 10.34
C TRP A 290 10.23 -10.90 10.11
N LEU A 291 9.18 -11.62 9.69
CA LEU A 291 7.86 -11.03 9.46
C LEU A 291 7.30 -10.36 10.71
N THR A 292 7.48 -10.99 11.88
CA THR A 292 7.05 -10.41 13.16
C THR A 292 7.77 -9.10 13.45
N ALA A 293 9.08 -9.02 13.16
CA ALA A 293 9.86 -7.81 13.35
C ALA A 293 9.50 -6.71 12.32
N ASP A 294 9.31 -7.09 11.06
CA ASP A 294 8.91 -6.22 9.95
C ASP A 294 7.57 -5.52 10.23
N LEU A 295 6.54 -6.29 10.59
CA LEU A 295 5.22 -5.75 10.94
C LEU A 295 5.25 -4.87 12.19
N ALA A 296 6.14 -5.16 13.15
CA ALA A 296 6.31 -4.32 14.33
C ALA A 296 7.06 -3.00 14.04
N GLY A 297 7.78 -2.94 12.92
CA GLY A 297 8.59 -1.79 12.50
C GLY A 297 7.89 -0.81 11.57
N THR A 298 6.76 -1.20 10.97
CA THR A 298 6.01 -0.36 10.02
C THR A 298 4.98 0.53 10.72
N ALA A 299 4.75 1.70 10.15
CA ALA A 299 3.70 2.65 10.55
C ALA A 299 2.87 3.11 9.33
N GLN A 300 2.92 2.36 8.22
CA GLN A 300 2.11 2.63 7.04
C GLN A 300 0.63 2.45 7.34
N ASP A 301 -0.24 3.12 6.58
CA ASP A 301 -1.69 2.99 6.78
C ASP A 301 -2.20 1.63 6.34
N TRP A 302 -1.57 1.02 5.34
CA TRP A 302 -2.00 -0.25 4.74
C TRP A 302 -0.90 -1.30 4.79
N VAL A 303 -1.28 -2.54 5.03
CA VAL A 303 -0.39 -3.70 4.86
C VAL A 303 -0.98 -4.66 3.84
N ILE A 304 -0.24 -4.91 2.77
CA ILE A 304 -0.59 -5.89 1.73
C ILE A 304 0.49 -6.96 1.71
N ALA A 305 0.12 -8.20 1.98
CA ALA A 305 1.05 -9.33 1.96
C ALA A 305 0.80 -10.24 0.77
N TYR A 306 1.84 -10.81 0.18
CA TYR A 306 1.67 -11.75 -0.93
C TYR A 306 2.77 -12.81 -1.06
N TRP A 307 2.38 -13.96 -1.59
CA TRP A 307 3.23 -15.12 -1.86
C TRP A 307 2.55 -16.09 -2.82
N HIS A 308 3.23 -17.15 -3.26
CA HIS A 308 2.68 -18.02 -4.29
C HIS A 308 1.51 -18.95 -3.86
N HIS A 309 1.70 -19.85 -2.89
CA HIS A 309 0.70 -20.88 -2.53
C HIS A 309 -0.43 -20.33 -1.64
N PRO A 310 -1.70 -20.33 -2.08
CA PRO A 310 -2.79 -19.63 -1.40
C PRO A 310 -3.18 -20.32 -0.09
N PRO A 311 -3.43 -19.57 1.00
CA PRO A 311 -3.90 -20.15 2.25
C PRO A 311 -5.32 -20.71 2.12
N TYR A 312 -6.15 -20.17 1.22
CA TYR A 312 -7.53 -20.60 0.96
C TYR A 312 -7.76 -20.73 -0.54
N SER A 313 -8.16 -21.91 -1.02
CA SER A 313 -8.56 -22.13 -2.41
C SER A 313 -9.27 -23.48 -2.60
N LYS A 314 -10.24 -23.51 -3.51
CA LYS A 314 -10.78 -24.75 -4.12
C LYS A 314 -10.69 -24.69 -5.66
N GLY A 315 -9.73 -23.93 -6.19
CA GLY A 315 -9.43 -23.82 -7.62
C GLY A 315 -8.84 -25.11 -8.20
N THR A 316 -7.71 -25.01 -8.91
CA THR A 316 -6.96 -26.21 -9.36
C THR A 316 -6.21 -26.90 -8.23
N HIS A 317 -6.04 -26.21 -7.10
CA HIS A 317 -5.47 -26.73 -5.86
C HIS A 317 -6.51 -26.64 -4.73
N ASP A 318 -6.46 -27.62 -3.83
CA ASP A 318 -7.34 -27.68 -2.66
C ASP A 318 -6.54 -27.39 -1.38
N SER A 319 -6.74 -26.20 -0.82
CA SER A 319 -6.04 -25.76 0.38
C SER A 319 -6.45 -26.50 1.66
N ASP A 320 -7.57 -27.24 1.66
CA ASP A 320 -7.97 -28.11 2.79
C ASP A 320 -7.43 -29.55 2.65
N ASN A 321 -6.77 -29.86 1.53
CA ASN A 321 -6.08 -31.13 1.35
C ASN A 321 -4.61 -30.99 1.77
N ALA A 322 -4.28 -31.47 2.97
CA ALA A 322 -2.91 -31.40 3.50
C ALA A 322 -1.85 -32.15 2.66
N GLY A 323 -2.26 -33.03 1.74
CA GLY A 323 -1.35 -33.66 0.78
C GLY A 323 -1.05 -32.80 -0.45
N ASP A 324 -1.93 -31.85 -0.77
CA ASP A 324 -1.75 -30.94 -1.90
C ASP A 324 -0.57 -30.01 -1.62
N SER A 325 0.23 -29.77 -2.66
CA SER A 325 1.36 -28.84 -2.63
C SER A 325 2.32 -29.12 -1.47
N GLY A 326 2.40 -30.38 -1.01
CA GLY A 326 3.25 -30.79 0.11
C GLY A 326 2.91 -30.11 1.44
N GLY A 327 1.66 -29.68 1.66
CA GLY A 327 1.21 -29.03 2.89
C GLY A 327 1.48 -27.52 2.96
N ARG A 328 2.14 -26.94 1.95
CA ARG A 328 2.53 -25.51 1.93
C ARG A 328 1.37 -24.55 2.17
N MET A 329 0.21 -24.80 1.56
CA MET A 329 -0.99 -23.96 1.73
C MET A 329 -1.49 -23.98 3.18
N VAL A 330 -1.45 -25.15 3.83
CA VAL A 330 -1.83 -25.30 5.24
C VAL A 330 -0.82 -24.61 6.14
N ASP A 331 0.49 -24.79 5.89
CA ASP A 331 1.54 -24.11 6.65
C ASP A 331 1.37 -22.58 6.59
N MET A 332 1.12 -22.02 5.39
CA MET A 332 0.88 -20.58 5.24
C MET A 332 -0.37 -20.12 5.99
N ARG A 333 -1.46 -20.92 5.96
CA ARG A 333 -2.70 -20.63 6.70
C ARG A 333 -2.48 -20.63 8.21
N GLU A 334 -1.84 -21.65 8.76
CA GLU A 334 -1.78 -21.87 10.21
C GLU A 334 -0.62 -21.14 10.89
N VAL A 335 0.44 -20.82 10.16
CA VAL A 335 1.64 -20.17 10.74
C VAL A 335 1.69 -18.68 10.44
N PHE A 336 1.45 -18.27 9.19
CA PHE A 336 1.71 -16.90 8.75
C PHE A 336 0.49 -15.99 8.87
N LEU A 337 -0.73 -16.51 8.66
CA LEU A 337 -1.92 -15.68 8.85
C LEU A 337 -2.08 -15.14 10.27
N PRO A 338 -1.86 -15.91 11.35
CA PRO A 338 -1.92 -15.35 12.69
C PRO A 338 -0.92 -14.19 12.92
N ILE A 339 0.25 -14.23 12.28
CA ILE A 339 1.25 -13.16 12.38
C ILE A 339 0.78 -11.93 11.61
N LEU A 340 0.29 -12.11 10.37
CA LEU A 340 -0.20 -11.04 9.51
C LEU A 340 -1.47 -10.37 10.07
N GLU A 341 -2.44 -11.16 10.52
CA GLU A 341 -3.68 -10.67 11.15
C GLU A 341 -3.33 -9.88 12.42
N ALA A 342 -2.41 -10.37 13.26
CA ALA A 342 -1.92 -9.63 14.42
C ALA A 342 -1.17 -8.33 14.06
N GLY A 343 -0.54 -8.27 12.88
CA GLY A 343 0.10 -7.07 12.34
C GLY A 343 -0.84 -6.14 11.55
N GLY A 344 -2.14 -6.43 11.51
CA GLY A 344 -3.15 -5.57 10.89
C GLY A 344 -3.22 -5.64 9.36
N VAL A 345 -2.81 -6.76 8.74
CA VAL A 345 -2.91 -6.97 7.28
C VAL A 345 -4.31 -6.66 6.75
N ASP A 346 -4.37 -6.04 5.56
CA ASP A 346 -5.61 -5.65 4.91
C ASP A 346 -5.97 -6.60 3.77
N VAL A 347 -4.98 -6.90 2.92
CA VAL A 347 -5.15 -7.77 1.76
C VAL A 347 -4.01 -8.78 1.70
N VAL A 348 -4.37 -10.03 1.47
CA VAL A 348 -3.42 -11.12 1.19
C VAL A 348 -3.62 -11.60 -0.24
N LEU A 349 -2.57 -11.57 -1.06
CA LEU A 349 -2.61 -12.00 -2.46
C LEU A 349 -1.82 -13.31 -2.66
N SER A 350 -2.32 -14.17 -3.54
CA SER A 350 -1.63 -15.41 -3.92
C SER A 350 -1.87 -15.83 -5.37
N GLY A 351 -1.12 -16.83 -5.85
CA GLY A 351 -1.26 -17.44 -7.18
C GLY A 351 -1.55 -18.94 -7.08
N HIS A 352 -0.82 -19.76 -7.85
CA HIS A 352 -0.71 -21.23 -7.82
C HIS A 352 -1.99 -22.00 -8.17
N SER A 353 -3.09 -21.69 -7.48
CA SER A 353 -4.40 -22.17 -7.89
C SER A 353 -4.87 -21.33 -9.07
N HIS A 354 -5.04 -21.99 -10.22
CA HIS A 354 -5.28 -21.34 -11.50
C HIS A 354 -6.73 -20.86 -11.62
N VAL A 355 -7.08 -19.84 -10.85
CA VAL A 355 -8.43 -19.30 -10.70
C VAL A 355 -8.35 -17.87 -10.13
N TYR A 356 -9.42 -17.11 -10.27
CA TYR A 356 -9.70 -15.98 -9.38
C TYR A 356 -10.58 -16.46 -8.23
N GLU A 357 -10.18 -16.22 -6.98
CA GLU A 357 -11.05 -16.38 -5.81
C GLU A 357 -10.84 -15.20 -4.86
N ARG A 358 -11.91 -14.73 -4.21
CA ARG A 358 -11.84 -13.69 -3.18
C ARG A 358 -12.68 -14.06 -1.97
N SER A 359 -12.11 -13.86 -0.79
CA SER A 359 -12.80 -14.08 0.48
C SER A 359 -13.73 -12.94 0.88
N TYR A 360 -14.63 -13.24 1.83
CA TYR A 360 -15.21 -12.21 2.69
C TYR A 360 -14.12 -11.46 3.47
N LEU A 361 -14.49 -10.39 4.19
CA LEU A 361 -13.62 -9.87 5.24
C LEU A 361 -13.62 -10.86 6.41
N ILE A 362 -12.48 -11.50 6.67
CA ILE A 362 -12.38 -12.58 7.65
C ILE A 362 -11.23 -12.37 8.63
N ASN A 363 -11.35 -12.96 9.81
CA ASN A 363 -10.31 -12.99 10.84
C ASN A 363 -10.30 -14.34 11.56
N GLY A 364 -9.12 -14.84 11.94
CA GLY A 364 -9.01 -16.02 12.78
C GLY A 364 -9.43 -17.31 12.07
N ALA A 365 -9.49 -17.31 10.74
CA ALA A 365 -10.07 -18.40 9.95
C ALA A 365 -9.08 -19.57 9.70
N TYR A 366 -8.32 -19.95 10.72
CA TYR A 366 -7.23 -20.93 10.65
C TYR A 366 -7.42 -22.09 11.64
N GLY A 367 -6.61 -23.15 11.50
CA GLY A 367 -6.45 -24.17 12.55
C GLY A 367 -7.68 -25.06 12.82
N TYR A 368 -8.35 -25.55 11.78
CA TYR A 368 -9.57 -26.33 11.93
C TYR A 368 -9.32 -27.84 11.98
N GLY A 369 -9.53 -28.44 13.15
CA GLY A 369 -9.56 -29.89 13.35
C GLY A 369 -8.34 -30.46 14.08
N SER A 370 -8.33 -31.78 14.27
CA SER A 370 -7.14 -32.52 14.70
C SER A 370 -6.47 -33.12 13.49
N SER A 371 -5.14 -32.95 13.41
CA SER A 371 -4.31 -33.56 12.37
C SER A 371 -4.70 -35.04 12.20
N PRO A 372 -4.98 -35.53 10.98
CA PRO A 372 -4.67 -34.89 9.68
C PRO A 372 -5.85 -34.19 8.95
N ASN A 373 -6.98 -33.88 9.61
CA ASN A 373 -8.12 -33.28 8.91
C ASN A 373 -8.26 -31.79 9.21
N PHE A 374 -7.66 -30.97 8.33
CA PHE A 374 -7.53 -29.51 8.38
C PHE A 374 -8.65 -28.78 7.63
N VAL A 375 -9.84 -29.39 7.55
CA VAL A 375 -10.92 -28.92 6.67
C VAL A 375 -11.55 -27.67 7.24
N THR A 376 -11.54 -26.58 6.46
CA THR A 376 -12.24 -25.36 6.82
C THR A 376 -13.74 -25.63 7.05
N PRO A 377 -14.33 -25.20 8.18
CA PRO A 377 -15.75 -25.33 8.46
C PRO A 377 -16.61 -24.64 7.40
N SER A 378 -17.89 -24.99 7.37
CA SER A 378 -18.85 -24.28 6.52
C SER A 378 -18.94 -22.80 6.89
N PHE A 379 -19.29 -21.95 5.92
CA PHE A 379 -19.56 -20.53 6.14
C PHE A 379 -20.44 -20.27 7.38
N ALA A 380 -21.56 -20.98 7.52
CA ALA A 380 -22.46 -20.82 8.67
C ALA A 380 -21.80 -21.11 10.02
N THR A 381 -20.78 -21.97 10.06
CA THR A 381 -19.99 -22.22 11.28
C THR A 381 -18.97 -21.12 11.51
N LEU A 382 -18.31 -20.63 10.45
CA LEU A 382 -17.36 -19.53 10.52
C LEU A 382 -18.03 -18.23 10.99
N ASP A 383 -19.16 -17.90 10.39
CA ASP A 383 -20.00 -16.74 10.73
C ASP A 383 -20.48 -16.82 12.18
N ALA A 384 -21.03 -17.97 12.59
CA ALA A 384 -21.45 -18.18 13.98
C ALA A 384 -20.30 -18.10 15.00
N ASN A 385 -19.06 -18.32 14.58
CA ASN A 385 -17.85 -18.21 15.41
C ASN A 385 -17.23 -16.80 15.36
N GLY A 386 -17.77 -15.87 14.57
CA GLY A 386 -17.21 -14.52 14.38
C GLY A 386 -15.95 -14.50 13.51
N ASN A 387 -15.72 -15.54 12.70
CA ASN A 387 -14.60 -15.56 11.75
C ASN A 387 -14.90 -14.77 10.46
N ILE A 388 -16.18 -14.61 10.13
CA ILE A 388 -16.64 -13.70 9.08
C ILE A 388 -16.89 -12.36 9.77
N ILE A 389 -16.03 -11.37 9.51
CA ILE A 389 -16.14 -10.03 10.10
C ILE A 389 -17.21 -9.23 9.37
N ASP A 390 -17.21 -9.34 8.04
CA ASP A 390 -18.25 -8.79 7.19
C ASP A 390 -18.66 -9.83 6.15
N ALA A 391 -19.96 -10.16 6.13
CA ALA A 391 -20.55 -11.12 5.21
C ALA A 391 -20.97 -10.49 3.87
N GLY A 392 -20.80 -9.18 3.70
CA GLY A 392 -21.09 -8.47 2.47
C GLY A 392 -20.10 -8.74 1.34
N ASP A 393 -20.44 -8.28 0.15
CA ASP A 393 -19.60 -8.38 -1.04
C ASP A 393 -18.45 -7.38 -1.09
N GLY A 394 -18.54 -6.31 -0.28
CA GLY A 394 -17.50 -5.28 -0.20
C GLY A 394 -17.47 -4.40 -1.45
N ASP A 395 -18.43 -4.53 -2.37
CA ASP A 395 -18.55 -3.69 -3.55
C ASP A 395 -19.19 -2.35 -3.14
N PRO A 396 -18.52 -1.20 -3.33
CA PRO A 396 -19.11 0.11 -3.09
C PRO A 396 -20.44 0.35 -3.85
N ALA A 397 -20.65 -0.33 -4.98
CA ALA A 397 -21.89 -0.28 -5.74
C ALA A 397 -22.92 -1.36 -5.33
N GLY A 398 -22.50 -2.32 -4.51
CA GLY A 398 -23.28 -3.42 -3.96
C GLY A 398 -23.78 -3.11 -2.55
N ASP A 399 -23.28 -3.83 -1.55
CA ASP A 399 -23.65 -3.62 -0.13
C ASP A 399 -22.75 -2.64 0.62
N GLY A 400 -21.79 -2.03 -0.08
CA GLY A 400 -20.88 -1.04 0.47
C GLY A 400 -19.46 -1.59 0.56
N ALA A 401 -18.50 -0.70 0.79
CA ALA A 401 -17.13 -1.13 1.04
C ALA A 401 -17.02 -1.82 2.41
N TYR A 402 -16.06 -2.73 2.54
CA TYR A 402 -15.65 -3.19 3.86
C TYR A 402 -15.07 -2.02 4.65
N VAL A 403 -15.38 -1.94 5.94
CA VAL A 403 -14.86 -0.89 6.82
C VAL A 403 -13.89 -1.50 7.81
N LYS A 404 -12.69 -0.92 7.87
CA LYS A 404 -11.66 -1.25 8.86
C LYS A 404 -11.32 -0.04 9.72
N GLN A 405 -10.70 -0.30 10.87
CA GLN A 405 -10.07 0.73 11.69
C GLN A 405 -8.91 1.40 10.94
N SER A 406 -8.66 2.68 11.23
CA SER A 406 -7.53 3.43 10.67
C SER A 406 -6.20 2.89 11.20
N GLY A 407 -5.17 2.94 10.36
CA GLY A 407 -3.85 2.41 10.68
C GLY A 407 -3.81 0.88 10.75
N LEU A 408 -2.84 0.35 11.50
CA LEU A 408 -2.53 -1.08 11.59
C LEU A 408 -3.12 -1.73 12.84
N SER A 409 -4.44 -1.89 12.84
CA SER A 409 -5.15 -2.55 13.93
C SER A 409 -5.12 -4.07 13.80
N ALA A 410 -4.57 -4.72 14.82
CA ALA A 410 -4.51 -6.17 14.93
C ALA A 410 -5.90 -6.81 14.85
N ASN A 411 -6.02 -7.91 14.10
CA ASN A 411 -7.21 -8.76 14.01
C ASN A 411 -8.49 -8.04 13.56
N ASN A 412 -8.36 -6.94 12.81
CA ASN A 412 -9.50 -6.19 12.26
C ASN A 412 -10.04 -6.79 10.94
N GLY A 413 -9.64 -8.02 10.63
CA GLY A 413 -10.00 -8.73 9.42
C GLY A 413 -9.16 -8.38 8.19
N ALA A 414 -9.11 -9.31 7.24
CA ALA A 414 -8.41 -9.16 5.97
C ALA A 414 -9.17 -9.84 4.83
N VAL A 415 -8.91 -9.39 3.60
CA VAL A 415 -9.43 -10.03 2.38
C VAL A 415 -8.32 -10.85 1.71
N TYR A 416 -8.62 -12.10 1.38
CA TYR A 416 -7.70 -13.04 0.76
C TYR A 416 -8.09 -13.22 -0.71
N VAL A 417 -7.15 -12.98 -1.62
CA VAL A 417 -7.37 -13.06 -3.06
C VAL A 417 -6.40 -14.04 -3.69
N VAL A 418 -6.93 -15.00 -4.42
CA VAL A 418 -6.18 -15.87 -5.34
C VAL A 418 -6.27 -15.25 -6.72
N ALA A 419 -5.13 -14.87 -7.30
CA ALA A 419 -4.99 -14.23 -8.60
C ALA A 419 -4.13 -15.09 -9.55
N GLY A 420 -4.33 -16.41 -9.55
CA GLY A 420 -3.52 -17.36 -10.33
C GLY A 420 -4.01 -17.63 -11.75
N HIS A 421 -4.85 -16.76 -12.30
CA HIS A 421 -5.53 -16.97 -13.60
C HIS A 421 -4.88 -16.16 -14.74
N GLY A 422 -3.58 -15.86 -14.63
CA GLY A 422 -2.85 -14.95 -15.53
C GLY A 422 -2.41 -15.51 -16.88
N GLY A 423 -2.52 -16.82 -17.13
CA GLY A 423 -2.32 -17.34 -18.49
C GLY A 423 -2.13 -18.85 -18.64
N ARG A 424 -1.59 -19.55 -17.64
CA ARG A 424 -1.19 -20.96 -17.78
C ARG A 424 -2.35 -21.91 -18.06
N SER A 425 -3.36 -21.88 -17.20
CA SER A 425 -4.64 -22.55 -17.37
C SER A 425 -5.67 -21.90 -16.46
N VAL A 426 -6.91 -22.39 -16.47
CA VAL A 426 -7.90 -22.06 -15.43
C VAL A 426 -8.70 -23.29 -15.04
N GLY A 427 -9.08 -23.42 -13.77
CA GLY A 427 -9.89 -24.52 -13.28
C GLY A 427 -10.36 -24.35 -11.83
N SER A 428 -11.43 -25.06 -11.48
CA SER A 428 -11.95 -25.11 -10.12
C SER A 428 -12.54 -26.49 -9.81
N SER A 429 -12.35 -26.93 -8.56
CA SER A 429 -12.94 -28.16 -8.00
C SER A 429 -14.14 -27.86 -7.07
N GLY A 430 -14.37 -26.59 -6.76
CA GLY A 430 -15.47 -26.11 -5.91
C GLY A 430 -15.24 -24.68 -5.43
N THR A 431 -16.00 -24.28 -4.42
CA THR A 431 -15.85 -22.96 -3.76
C THR A 431 -15.38 -23.19 -2.33
N HIS A 432 -14.30 -22.54 -1.94
CA HIS A 432 -13.81 -22.62 -0.57
C HIS A 432 -14.80 -21.91 0.39
N PRO A 433 -15.06 -22.40 1.62
CA PRO A 433 -16.10 -21.83 2.50
C PRO A 433 -15.96 -20.35 2.87
N VAL A 434 -14.74 -19.81 2.79
CA VAL A 434 -14.47 -18.37 3.03
C VAL A 434 -14.59 -17.50 1.79
N MET A 435 -14.78 -18.09 0.60
CA MET A 435 -14.81 -17.34 -0.66
C MET A 435 -16.21 -16.85 -0.97
N ILE A 436 -16.34 -15.56 -1.29
CA ILE A 436 -17.58 -14.95 -1.75
C ILE A 436 -17.62 -14.85 -3.28
N ALA A 437 -16.48 -14.60 -3.92
CA ALA A 437 -16.37 -14.49 -5.36
C ALA A 437 -15.39 -15.51 -5.93
N GLY A 438 -15.65 -15.94 -7.17
CA GLY A 438 -14.77 -16.82 -7.91
C GLY A 438 -14.99 -16.74 -9.42
N ASP A 439 -13.90 -16.77 -10.19
CA ASP A 439 -13.92 -16.68 -11.65
C ASP A 439 -12.93 -17.68 -12.28
N VAL A 440 -13.44 -18.54 -13.17
CA VAL A 440 -12.66 -19.58 -13.87
C VAL A 440 -12.38 -19.15 -15.32
N ASN A 441 -12.01 -17.89 -15.49
CA ASN A 441 -11.61 -17.30 -16.78
C ASN A 441 -10.23 -16.66 -16.63
N PHE A 442 -9.52 -16.50 -17.74
CA PHE A 442 -8.22 -15.82 -17.73
C PHE A 442 -8.39 -14.34 -17.44
N GLY A 443 -7.44 -13.77 -16.71
CA GLY A 443 -7.54 -12.41 -16.22
C GLY A 443 -6.39 -12.03 -15.28
N SER A 444 -6.50 -10.85 -14.71
CA SER A 444 -5.59 -10.31 -13.71
C SER A 444 -6.29 -9.25 -12.88
N CYS A 445 -5.67 -8.81 -11.78
CA CYS A 445 -6.30 -7.84 -10.89
C CYS A 445 -5.65 -6.45 -11.01
N LEU A 446 -6.45 -5.41 -10.82
CA LEU A 446 -5.99 -4.03 -10.68
C LEU A 446 -6.33 -3.52 -9.28
N LEU A 447 -5.29 -3.20 -8.52
CA LEU A 447 -5.39 -2.53 -7.22
C LEU A 447 -5.29 -1.02 -7.43
N ASN A 448 -6.14 -0.25 -6.75
CA ASN A 448 -6.07 1.20 -6.64
C ASN A 448 -6.10 1.58 -5.16
N VAL A 449 -5.12 2.35 -4.71
CA VAL A 449 -5.08 2.90 -3.35
C VAL A 449 -5.16 4.42 -3.44
N GLN A 450 -6.02 5.01 -2.63
CA GLN A 450 -6.26 6.44 -2.53
C GLN A 450 -6.50 6.79 -1.05
N GLY A 451 -5.51 7.39 -0.39
CA GLY A 451 -5.59 7.72 1.03
C GLY A 451 -6.03 6.53 1.89
N ASN A 452 -7.20 6.67 2.51
CA ASN A 452 -7.83 5.66 3.38
C ASN A 452 -8.78 4.70 2.65
N THR A 453 -8.76 4.67 1.31
CA THR A 453 -9.54 3.71 0.51
C THR A 453 -8.65 2.85 -0.37
N LEU A 454 -8.83 1.53 -0.30
CA LEU A 454 -8.25 0.54 -1.19
C LEU A 454 -9.36 -0.09 -2.01
N THR A 455 -9.17 -0.24 -3.32
CA THR A 455 -10.11 -0.93 -4.21
C THR A 455 -9.38 -1.92 -5.11
N LEU A 456 -9.84 -3.16 -5.19
CA LEU A 456 -9.31 -4.17 -6.10
C LEU A 456 -10.39 -4.62 -7.07
N ARG A 457 -10.03 -4.75 -8.35
CA ARG A 457 -10.90 -5.22 -9.43
C ARG A 457 -10.32 -6.44 -10.11
N ASN A 458 -11.15 -7.46 -10.32
CA ASN A 458 -10.82 -8.59 -11.20
C ASN A 458 -11.18 -8.25 -12.65
N ILE A 459 -10.23 -8.37 -13.56
CA ILE A 459 -10.38 -8.01 -14.97
C ILE A 459 -10.03 -9.21 -15.84
N ARG A 460 -10.99 -9.66 -16.65
CA ARG A 460 -10.78 -10.74 -17.61
C ARG A 460 -9.95 -10.31 -18.82
N ASP A 461 -9.45 -11.29 -19.55
CA ASP A 461 -8.77 -11.13 -20.84
C ASP A 461 -9.65 -10.49 -21.94
N ASP A 462 -10.97 -10.41 -21.73
CA ASP A 462 -11.93 -9.67 -22.56
C ASP A 462 -12.25 -8.25 -22.06
N GLN A 463 -11.50 -7.75 -21.06
CA GLN A 463 -11.63 -6.45 -20.39
C GLN A 463 -12.86 -6.32 -19.46
N THR A 464 -13.65 -7.38 -19.28
CA THR A 464 -14.78 -7.35 -18.35
C THR A 464 -14.27 -7.30 -16.91
N VAL A 465 -14.76 -6.32 -16.13
CA VAL A 465 -14.62 -6.33 -14.68
C VAL A 465 -15.68 -7.27 -14.11
N THR A 466 -15.27 -8.36 -13.46
CA THR A 466 -16.21 -9.37 -12.95
C THR A 466 -16.37 -9.40 -11.45
N ASP A 467 -15.47 -8.72 -10.74
CA ASP A 467 -15.56 -8.53 -9.30
C ASP A 467 -14.88 -7.22 -8.92
N THR A 468 -15.41 -6.55 -7.91
CA THR A 468 -14.87 -5.32 -7.32
C THR A 468 -15.12 -5.38 -5.83
N PHE A 469 -14.11 -5.08 -5.03
CA PHE A 469 -14.31 -4.79 -3.62
C PHE A 469 -13.44 -3.61 -3.19
N SER A 470 -13.86 -2.96 -2.12
CA SER A 470 -13.11 -1.90 -1.47
C SER A 470 -13.01 -2.14 0.04
N ILE A 471 -11.92 -1.65 0.61
CA ILE A 471 -11.76 -1.48 2.05
C ILE A 471 -11.59 0.02 2.29
N VAL A 472 -12.35 0.57 3.23
CA VAL A 472 -12.21 1.95 3.71
C VAL A 472 -11.76 1.90 5.16
N LYS A 473 -10.72 2.68 5.50
CA LYS A 473 -10.20 2.81 6.86
C LYS A 473 -10.76 4.07 7.53
N GLY A 474 -11.44 3.88 8.66
CA GLY A 474 -12.24 4.90 9.34
C GLY A 474 -13.58 5.16 8.63
N LEU A 475 -14.66 5.46 9.38
CA LEU A 475 -15.92 5.93 8.79
C LEU A 475 -15.83 7.44 8.59
N CYS A 476 -15.70 7.88 7.35
CA CYS A 476 -15.68 9.29 6.99
C CYS A 476 -16.89 9.61 6.12
N GLU A 477 -17.53 10.73 6.42
CA GLU A 477 -18.49 11.41 5.54
C GLU A 477 -17.75 12.57 4.88
N ASP A 478 -17.63 12.52 3.55
CA ASP A 478 -17.02 13.54 2.72
C ASP A 478 -18.04 14.53 2.15
N PHE A 479 -19.34 14.31 2.41
CA PHE A 479 -20.46 15.14 1.96
C PHE A 479 -20.62 15.24 0.43
N GLU A 480 -19.87 14.46 -0.35
CA GLU A 480 -19.83 14.52 -1.81
C GLU A 480 -21.07 13.87 -2.45
N ALA A 481 -21.66 12.89 -1.75
CA ALA A 481 -22.80 12.12 -2.22
C ALA A 481 -23.90 12.00 -1.15
N GLY A 482 -25.15 11.87 -1.59
CA GLY A 482 -26.29 11.69 -0.67
C GLY A 482 -26.86 12.99 -0.09
N PHE A 483 -26.20 14.14 -0.32
CA PHE A 483 -26.67 15.45 0.16
C PHE A 483 -27.29 16.30 -0.96
N THR A 484 -28.20 17.20 -0.57
CA THR A 484 -28.74 18.22 -1.46
C THR A 484 -28.03 19.54 -1.21
N LEU A 485 -27.30 20.03 -2.22
CA LEU A 485 -26.58 21.30 -2.13
C LEU A 485 -27.50 22.47 -1.76
N GLY A 486 -27.04 23.31 -0.84
CA GLY A 486 -27.75 24.48 -0.33
C GLY A 486 -28.75 24.18 0.80
N LEU A 487 -28.81 22.94 1.27
CA LEU A 487 -29.61 22.55 2.45
C LEU A 487 -28.71 22.28 3.67
N PRO A 488 -29.24 22.44 4.89
CA PRO A 488 -28.55 22.03 6.12
C PRO A 488 -28.22 20.53 6.09
N VAL A 489 -27.13 20.13 6.75
CA VAL A 489 -26.67 18.73 6.80
C VAL A 489 -27.73 17.81 7.39
N GLY A 490 -28.54 18.29 8.34
CA GLY A 490 -29.61 17.53 8.98
C GLY A 490 -30.84 17.24 8.12
N ASP A 491 -30.90 17.76 6.88
CA ASP A 491 -31.90 17.29 5.89
C ASP A 491 -31.55 15.89 5.35
N ASN A 492 -30.31 15.43 5.53
CA ASN A 492 -29.93 14.03 5.35
C ASN A 492 -30.38 13.21 6.57
N ALA A 493 -31.02 12.05 6.33
CA ALA A 493 -31.57 11.20 7.38
C ALA A 493 -30.54 10.62 8.36
N ASP A 494 -29.25 10.61 7.97
CA ASP A 494 -28.17 10.11 8.83
C ASP A 494 -27.68 11.17 9.84
N TRP A 495 -28.09 12.43 9.66
CA TRP A 495 -27.61 13.58 10.40
C TRP A 495 -28.74 14.36 11.10
N PHE A 496 -28.41 15.07 12.17
CA PHE A 496 -29.34 15.95 12.88
C PHE A 496 -28.71 17.32 13.18
N ASP A 497 -29.46 18.39 12.92
CA ASP A 497 -29.02 19.77 13.17
C ASP A 497 -30.13 20.81 13.43
N ASP A 498 -31.35 20.37 13.74
CA ASP A 498 -32.59 21.18 13.88
C ASP A 498 -33.00 22.10 12.72
N GLY A 499 -32.30 22.03 11.58
CA GLY A 499 -32.43 22.91 10.43
C GLY A 499 -31.59 24.20 10.53
N GLY A 500 -30.86 24.39 11.64
CA GLY A 500 -29.93 25.50 11.85
C GLY A 500 -28.45 25.15 11.65
N GLY A 501 -28.13 23.91 11.31
CA GLY A 501 -26.77 23.42 11.13
C GLY A 501 -26.03 23.93 9.89
N PRO A 502 -24.82 23.39 9.65
CA PRO A 502 -24.00 23.77 8.52
C PRO A 502 -24.69 23.40 7.20
N VAL A 503 -24.48 24.22 6.17
CA VAL A 503 -25.09 24.05 4.86
C VAL A 503 -24.13 23.39 3.89
N VAL A 504 -24.57 22.31 3.26
CA VAL A 504 -23.78 21.58 2.27
C VAL A 504 -23.60 22.43 1.00
N THR A 505 -22.36 22.77 0.66
CA THR A 505 -22.03 23.77 -0.34
C THR A 505 -20.92 23.26 -1.25
N ALA A 506 -21.09 23.42 -2.56
CA ALA A 506 -20.08 23.02 -3.54
C ALA A 506 -18.92 24.03 -3.63
N GLY A 507 -17.71 23.53 -3.81
CA GLY A 507 -16.52 24.35 -4.09
C GLY A 507 -15.84 24.94 -2.85
N ILE A 508 -16.25 24.54 -1.65
CA ILE A 508 -15.72 25.05 -0.38
C ILE A 508 -15.06 23.96 0.47
N GLY A 509 -15.21 22.69 0.10
CA GLY A 509 -14.53 21.57 0.74
C GLY A 509 -13.05 21.52 0.35
N VAL A 510 -12.36 20.53 0.91
CA VAL A 510 -10.94 20.30 0.67
C VAL A 510 -10.67 20.11 -0.82
N GLY A 511 -9.65 20.79 -1.36
CA GLY A 511 -9.36 20.75 -2.80
C GLY A 511 -10.44 21.36 -3.69
N GLY A 512 -11.40 22.10 -3.12
CA GLY A 512 -12.52 22.69 -3.86
C GLY A 512 -13.68 21.72 -4.10
N SER A 513 -13.81 20.71 -3.25
CA SER A 513 -14.88 19.72 -3.26
C SER A 513 -16.18 20.26 -2.65
N VAL A 514 -17.19 19.42 -2.45
CA VAL A 514 -18.36 19.77 -1.63
C VAL A 514 -17.92 19.80 -0.16
N GLY A 515 -18.48 20.72 0.62
CA GLY A 515 -18.16 20.82 2.04
C GLY A 515 -19.26 21.51 2.82
N LEU A 516 -18.97 21.85 4.06
CA LEU A 516 -19.90 22.44 5.02
C LEU A 516 -19.57 23.91 5.27
N ALA A 517 -20.54 24.80 5.00
CA ALA A 517 -20.45 26.19 5.41
C ALA A 517 -20.61 26.31 6.95
N PRO A 518 -19.95 27.30 7.60
CA PRO A 518 -19.97 27.42 9.06
C PRO A 518 -21.37 27.62 9.63
N SER A 519 -21.60 27.07 10.82
CA SER A 519 -22.83 27.24 11.59
C SER A 519 -22.54 27.31 13.09
N PRO A 520 -23.27 28.15 13.86
CA PRO A 520 -23.10 28.20 15.30
C PRO A 520 -23.55 26.94 16.04
N ASN A 521 -24.35 26.08 15.40
CA ASN A 521 -25.00 24.93 16.03
C ASN A 521 -24.13 23.66 15.94
N ILE A 522 -24.28 22.79 16.94
CA ILE A 522 -23.79 21.40 16.84
C ILE A 522 -24.62 20.65 15.81
N PHE A 523 -23.96 19.78 15.06
CA PHE A 523 -24.60 18.78 14.22
C PHE A 523 -24.11 17.38 14.59
N THR A 524 -25.01 16.41 14.51
CA THR A 524 -24.82 15.07 15.09
C THR A 524 -24.99 14.00 14.02
N TRP A 525 -24.06 13.04 13.97
CA TRP A 525 -24.14 11.90 13.06
C TRP A 525 -25.00 10.78 13.67
N THR A 526 -26.31 10.94 13.56
CA THR A 526 -27.31 10.08 14.23
C THR A 526 -27.32 8.62 13.75
N ALA A 527 -26.84 8.34 12.54
CA ALA A 527 -26.73 6.98 12.00
C ALA A 527 -25.68 6.11 12.71
N ASN A 528 -24.75 6.70 13.47
CA ASN A 528 -23.62 6.00 14.08
C ASN A 528 -23.59 6.08 15.62
N PRO A 529 -24.66 5.65 16.35
CA PRO A 529 -24.62 5.61 17.80
C PRO A 529 -23.60 4.58 18.31
N PHE A 530 -23.01 4.85 19.46
CA PHE A 530 -22.18 3.90 20.17
C PHE A 530 -22.47 3.88 21.67
N ASP A 531 -21.96 2.84 22.35
CA ASP A 531 -22.13 2.66 23.79
C ASP A 531 -20.77 2.50 24.45
N TRP A 532 -20.36 3.52 25.20
CA TRP A 532 -19.11 3.51 25.97
C TRP A 532 -19.02 2.35 26.98
N THR A 533 -20.16 1.85 27.43
CA THR A 533 -20.22 0.74 28.38
C THR A 533 -20.00 -0.62 27.73
N SER A 534 -20.05 -0.71 26.39
CA SER A 534 -19.79 -1.93 25.64
C SER A 534 -18.48 -2.58 26.08
N LYS A 535 -18.49 -3.89 26.33
CA LYS A 535 -17.30 -4.61 26.80
C LYS A 535 -16.22 -4.74 25.73
N THR A 536 -16.60 -4.63 24.46
CA THR A 536 -15.67 -4.70 23.34
C THR A 536 -15.06 -3.34 23.06
N LEU A 537 -15.66 -2.23 23.48
CA LEU A 537 -15.12 -0.90 23.17
C LEU A 537 -13.84 -0.59 23.96
N ALA A 538 -12.75 -0.34 23.23
CA ALA A 538 -11.49 0.20 23.73
C ALA A 538 -11.40 1.72 23.62
N GLY A 539 -12.11 2.34 22.67
CA GLY A 539 -12.19 3.78 22.55
C GLY A 539 -12.78 4.25 21.22
N VAL A 540 -12.69 5.56 20.97
CA VAL A 540 -13.23 6.20 19.77
C VAL A 540 -12.26 7.25 19.23
N VAL A 541 -12.21 7.42 17.92
CA VAL A 541 -11.56 8.57 17.26
C VAL A 541 -12.64 9.37 16.54
N ILE A 542 -12.60 10.69 16.69
CA ILE A 542 -13.51 11.62 16.04
C ILE A 542 -12.68 12.75 15.45
N GLN A 543 -12.93 13.09 14.19
CA GLN A 543 -12.19 14.15 13.50
C GLN A 543 -13.06 14.95 12.53
N LEU A 544 -12.62 16.16 12.25
CA LEU A 544 -13.20 17.05 11.26
C LEU A 544 -12.08 17.88 10.62
N ASP A 545 -12.12 18.03 9.30
CA ASP A 545 -11.24 18.97 8.60
C ASP A 545 -11.90 20.36 8.62
N LEU A 546 -11.19 21.35 9.15
CA LEU A 546 -11.64 22.71 9.40
C LEU A 546 -10.74 23.70 8.67
N GLN A 547 -11.32 24.62 7.92
CA GLN A 547 -10.60 25.73 7.31
C GLN A 547 -10.55 26.91 8.27
N THR A 548 -9.37 27.48 8.47
CA THR A 548 -9.24 28.76 9.15
C THR A 548 -9.84 29.89 8.33
N ASP A 549 -10.33 30.93 9.00
CA ASP A 549 -10.77 32.13 8.30
C ASP A 549 -9.62 32.92 7.63
N ALA A 550 -9.95 34.03 6.97
CA ALA A 550 -8.98 34.90 6.31
C ALA A 550 -7.96 35.56 7.28
N THR A 551 -8.13 35.39 8.59
CA THR A 551 -7.20 35.85 9.62
C THR A 551 -6.41 34.70 10.25
N GLY A 552 -6.70 33.45 9.91
CA GLY A 552 -6.03 32.27 10.47
C GLY A 552 -6.65 31.79 11.78
N VAL A 553 -7.94 32.05 12.02
CA VAL A 553 -8.62 31.69 13.28
C VAL A 553 -9.56 30.50 13.06
N LEU A 554 -9.49 29.56 14.01
CA LEU A 554 -10.55 28.60 14.35
C LEU A 554 -11.10 29.05 15.71
N ASP A 555 -12.42 29.16 15.83
CA ASP A 555 -13.10 29.77 16.98
C ASP A 555 -14.25 28.88 17.37
N ASP A 556 -14.16 28.24 18.53
CA ASP A 556 -15.25 27.45 19.11
C ASP A 556 -15.61 26.20 18.27
N ASP A 557 -14.61 25.67 17.53
CA ASP A 557 -14.69 24.48 16.67
C ASP A 557 -14.42 23.20 17.44
N ARG A 558 -15.25 22.16 17.25
CA ARG A 558 -15.30 21.02 18.17
C ARG A 558 -15.51 19.68 17.47
N VAL A 559 -14.89 18.65 18.04
CA VAL A 559 -15.17 17.24 17.73
C VAL A 559 -15.34 16.45 19.02
N GLY A 560 -16.31 15.55 19.05
CA GLY A 560 -16.65 14.80 20.25
C GLY A 560 -17.90 13.96 20.06
N TRP A 561 -18.59 13.66 21.15
CA TRP A 561 -19.87 12.98 21.08
C TRP A 561 -20.94 13.65 21.96
N MET A 562 -22.17 13.49 21.51
CA MET A 562 -23.38 13.99 22.11
C MET A 562 -24.06 12.92 22.95
N ILE A 563 -24.62 13.31 24.09
CA ILE A 563 -25.52 12.46 24.89
C ILE A 563 -27.00 12.54 24.44
N SER A 564 -27.27 13.27 23.36
CA SER A 564 -28.59 13.41 22.75
C SER A 564 -28.47 13.47 21.23
N ASP A 565 -29.32 12.72 20.54
CA ASP A 565 -29.47 12.70 19.08
C ASP A 565 -30.32 13.84 18.53
N THR A 566 -30.87 14.68 19.39
CA THR A 566 -31.87 15.71 19.06
C THR A 566 -31.51 17.09 19.63
N SER A 567 -30.31 17.23 20.19
CA SER A 567 -29.79 18.49 20.70
C SER A 567 -28.79 19.09 19.71
N VAL A 568 -28.84 20.42 19.58
CA VAL A 568 -27.86 21.24 18.84
C VAL A 568 -27.02 22.11 19.77
N ASN A 569 -27.19 21.94 21.08
CA ASN A 569 -26.52 22.74 22.10
C ASN A 569 -25.21 22.08 22.55
N SER A 570 -24.18 22.90 22.70
CA SER A 570 -22.87 22.53 23.23
C SER A 570 -22.88 21.93 24.64
N ASP A 571 -23.89 22.20 25.46
CA ASP A 571 -24.00 21.69 26.85
C ASP A 571 -24.03 20.14 26.93
N PHE A 572 -24.18 19.46 25.78
CA PHE A 572 -24.32 18.00 25.70
C PHE A 572 -23.16 17.31 24.98
N ILE A 573 -22.10 18.04 24.63
CA ILE A 573 -20.91 17.46 23.98
C ILE A 573 -19.82 17.15 25.00
N PHE A 574 -19.21 15.98 24.86
CA PHE A 574 -17.90 15.68 25.44
C PHE A 574 -16.91 15.53 24.30
N GLY A 575 -15.81 16.26 24.34
CA GLY A 575 -14.83 16.22 23.26
C GLY A 575 -13.62 17.12 23.47
N VAL A 576 -13.10 17.60 22.34
CA VAL A 576 -12.00 18.57 22.27
C VAL A 576 -12.42 19.75 21.41
N GLN A 577 -11.82 20.90 21.68
CA GLN A 577 -12.09 22.14 20.96
C GLN A 577 -10.82 22.89 20.58
N VAL A 578 -10.94 23.73 19.55
CA VAL A 578 -9.96 24.77 19.20
C VAL A 578 -10.61 26.15 19.36
N ASP A 579 -9.91 27.05 20.05
CA ASP A 579 -10.44 28.36 20.47
C ASP A 579 -9.29 29.41 20.51
N PRO A 580 -9.49 30.67 20.05
CA PRO A 580 -8.54 31.74 20.32
C PRO A 580 -8.50 32.11 21.81
N SER A 581 -7.34 32.47 22.34
CA SER A 581 -7.26 32.90 23.74
C SER A 581 -8.02 34.21 24.02
N GLY A 582 -9.12 34.10 24.76
CA GLY A 582 -9.80 35.22 25.40
C GLY A 582 -8.93 35.81 26.52
N GLY A 583 -8.79 37.13 26.57
CA GLY A 583 -7.84 37.80 27.44
C GLY A 583 -7.97 37.54 28.97
N SER A 584 -6.81 37.46 29.61
CA SER A 584 -6.46 37.67 31.03
C SER A 584 -6.88 36.70 32.14
N ASP A 585 -7.85 35.79 31.97
CA ASP A 585 -8.23 34.87 33.06
C ASP A 585 -7.48 33.52 33.04
N ASP A 586 -6.75 33.19 31.97
CA ASP A 586 -6.24 31.81 31.75
C ASP A 586 -4.71 31.67 31.67
N GLY A 587 -3.94 32.75 31.84
CA GLY A 587 -2.47 32.69 31.92
C GLY A 587 -1.68 32.52 30.60
N ASP A 588 -2.34 32.43 29.44
CA ASP A 588 -1.71 32.40 28.11
C ASP A 588 -1.51 33.84 27.55
N PRO A 589 -0.45 34.14 26.76
CA PRO A 589 -0.39 35.34 25.93
C PRO A 589 -1.67 35.57 25.10
N ALA A 590 -2.24 36.77 25.21
CA ALA A 590 -3.38 37.19 24.40
C ALA A 590 -3.08 37.03 22.89
N GLY A 591 -4.00 36.38 22.17
CA GLY A 591 -3.88 36.14 20.73
C GLY A 591 -3.13 34.86 20.36
N SER A 592 -3.30 33.80 21.13
CA SER A 592 -2.84 32.42 20.84
C SER A 592 -4.01 31.57 20.34
N THR A 593 -3.70 30.51 19.60
CA THR A 593 -4.65 29.45 19.25
C THR A 593 -4.47 28.29 20.23
N ARG A 594 -5.56 27.82 20.84
CA ARG A 594 -5.52 26.78 21.88
C ARG A 594 -6.23 25.51 21.47
N LEU A 595 -5.71 24.39 21.96
CA LEU A 595 -6.33 23.07 21.93
C LEU A 595 -6.69 22.69 23.36
N GLU A 596 -7.96 22.36 23.60
CA GLU A 596 -8.51 22.14 24.93
C GLU A 596 -9.49 20.95 24.91
N GLY A 597 -9.71 20.31 26.06
CA GLY A 597 -10.90 19.48 26.25
C GLY A 597 -12.15 20.34 26.37
N TYR A 598 -13.33 19.78 26.15
CA TYR A 598 -14.59 20.50 26.35
C TYR A 598 -15.73 19.57 26.80
N TRP A 599 -16.36 19.92 27.93
CA TRP A 599 -17.60 19.33 28.40
C TRP A 599 -18.25 20.22 29.48
N ASP A 600 -19.57 20.12 29.64
CA ASP A 600 -20.33 20.84 30.67
C ASP A 600 -20.69 19.92 31.86
N ALA A 601 -20.82 20.48 33.06
CA ALA A 601 -21.35 19.83 34.25
C ALA A 601 -22.88 19.67 34.12
N VAL A 602 -23.31 18.64 33.39
CA VAL A 602 -24.70 18.45 32.96
C VAL A 602 -25.71 18.60 34.12
N ILE A 603 -26.59 19.61 33.99
CA ILE A 603 -27.78 20.01 34.79
C ILE A 603 -27.58 21.28 35.67
N ASN A 604 -27.80 22.46 35.05
CA ASN A 604 -28.13 23.76 35.68
C ASN A 604 -27.03 24.51 36.46
N VAL A 605 -25.76 24.43 36.07
CA VAL A 605 -24.72 25.37 36.53
C VAL A 605 -23.91 25.84 35.34
N ASP A 606 -23.76 27.16 35.16
CA ASP A 606 -22.91 27.76 34.11
C ASP A 606 -21.42 27.50 34.43
N GLU A 607 -20.95 26.25 34.38
CA GLU A 607 -19.54 25.87 34.59
C GLU A 607 -19.05 25.03 33.40
N ASP A 608 -18.64 25.70 32.31
CA ASP A 608 -17.90 25.09 31.21
C ASP A 608 -16.56 24.53 31.70
N HIS A 609 -16.25 23.26 31.45
CA HIS A 609 -14.96 22.68 31.77
C HIS A 609 -14.08 22.60 30.52
N ARG A 610 -12.94 23.30 30.56
CA ARG A 610 -12.01 23.45 29.42
C ARG A 610 -10.57 23.12 29.82
N PRO A 611 -10.25 21.85 30.11
CA PRO A 611 -8.89 21.50 30.51
C PRO A 611 -7.91 21.76 29.36
N PHE A 612 -6.89 22.56 29.65
CA PHE A 612 -5.83 22.91 28.71
C PHE A 612 -5.08 21.67 28.21
N ILE A 613 -4.81 21.60 26.90
CA ILE A 613 -3.99 20.56 26.28
C ILE A 613 -2.71 21.17 25.70
N ASP A 614 -2.83 22.13 24.77
CA ASP A 614 -1.71 22.76 24.10
C ASP A 614 -2.08 24.15 23.54
N SER A 615 -1.09 24.97 23.19
CA SER A 615 -1.31 26.29 22.57
C SER A 615 -0.14 26.74 21.71
N VAL A 616 -0.44 27.50 20.66
CA VAL A 616 0.56 28.15 19.80
C VAL A 616 0.32 29.66 19.80
N ALA A 617 1.40 30.42 19.89
CA ALA A 617 1.33 31.88 19.87
C ALA A 617 0.94 32.39 18.48
N GLY A 618 -0.09 33.25 18.41
CA GLY A 618 -0.60 33.79 17.16
C GLY A 618 -1.71 32.96 16.52
N ASN A 619 -2.16 33.46 15.37
CA ASN A 619 -3.10 32.79 14.49
C ASN A 619 -2.39 31.74 13.64
N LEU A 620 -3.16 30.77 13.15
CA LEU A 620 -2.73 29.77 12.18
C LEU A 620 -2.57 30.39 10.79
N ASN A 621 -2.21 29.57 9.78
CA ASN A 621 -2.18 30.04 8.41
C ASN A 621 -3.60 30.41 7.95
N PRO A 622 -3.82 31.58 7.32
CA PRO A 622 -5.14 31.97 6.81
C PRO A 622 -5.66 31.06 5.69
N ASP A 623 -6.98 30.92 5.59
CA ASP A 623 -7.68 30.18 4.53
C ASP A 623 -7.14 28.75 4.33
N THR A 624 -6.63 28.11 5.38
CA THR A 624 -5.89 26.85 5.34
C THR A 624 -6.66 25.76 6.09
N PHE A 625 -6.71 24.55 5.52
CA PHE A 625 -7.34 23.41 6.16
C PHE A 625 -6.44 22.76 7.22
N TYR A 626 -7.05 22.44 8.35
CA TYR A 626 -6.47 21.71 9.46
C TYR A 626 -7.39 20.56 9.87
N ARG A 627 -6.82 19.41 10.20
CA ARG A 627 -7.54 18.28 10.78
C ARG A 627 -7.53 18.39 12.30
N LEU A 628 -8.69 18.63 12.90
CA LEU A 628 -8.90 18.49 14.34
C LEU A 628 -9.27 17.03 14.64
N ARG A 629 -8.42 16.34 15.41
CA ARG A 629 -8.61 14.94 15.79
C ARG A 629 -8.62 14.79 17.30
N GLY A 630 -9.65 14.11 17.83
CA GLY A 630 -9.72 13.65 19.20
C GLY A 630 -9.78 12.11 19.25
N GLU A 631 -8.81 11.50 19.90
CA GLU A 631 -8.79 10.07 20.22
C GLU A 631 -9.06 9.87 21.71
N PHE A 632 -10.05 9.06 22.02
CA PHE A 632 -10.57 8.88 23.36
C PHE A 632 -10.45 7.40 23.73
N THR A 633 -9.39 7.05 24.44
CA THR A 633 -9.14 5.67 24.90
C THR A 633 -9.86 5.43 26.22
N ARG A 634 -10.63 4.36 26.31
CA ARG A 634 -11.35 3.98 27.51
C ARG A 634 -10.41 3.56 28.64
N ILE A 635 -10.52 4.24 29.79
CA ILE A 635 -9.84 3.85 31.03
C ILE A 635 -10.81 3.11 31.94
N SER A 636 -12.04 3.60 32.05
CA SER A 636 -13.07 3.02 32.90
C SER A 636 -14.46 3.18 32.29
N ALA A 637 -15.49 2.77 33.02
CA ALA A 637 -16.88 3.00 32.60
C ALA A 637 -17.26 4.49 32.57
N THR A 638 -16.47 5.38 33.17
CA THR A 638 -16.78 6.81 33.31
C THR A 638 -15.56 7.72 33.08
N SER A 639 -14.51 7.23 32.42
CA SER A 639 -13.33 8.03 32.13
C SER A 639 -12.56 7.55 30.90
N ALA A 640 -11.85 8.50 30.30
CA ALA A 640 -11.05 8.32 29.09
C ALA A 640 -9.66 8.95 29.25
N ARG A 641 -8.69 8.43 28.53
CA ARG A 641 -7.51 9.18 28.08
C ARG A 641 -7.91 9.91 26.81
N VAL A 642 -7.53 11.17 26.68
CA VAL A 642 -7.81 11.99 25.49
C VAL A 642 -6.50 12.38 24.86
N ASP A 643 -6.30 12.01 23.61
CA ASP A 643 -5.20 12.48 22.76
C ASP A 643 -5.77 13.35 21.66
N ALA A 644 -5.36 14.61 21.67
CA ALA A 644 -5.87 15.62 20.75
C ALA A 644 -4.75 16.13 19.85
N SER A 645 -5.08 16.42 18.60
CA SER A 645 -4.13 17.03 17.66
C SER A 645 -4.83 17.94 16.65
N LEU A 646 -4.14 19.00 16.24
CA LEU A 646 -4.50 19.85 15.12
C LEU A 646 -3.38 19.83 14.08
N THR A 647 -3.65 19.28 12.89
CA THR A 647 -2.63 19.03 11.85
C THR A 647 -2.95 19.78 10.57
N GLU A 648 -2.00 20.53 10.03
CA GLU A 648 -2.17 21.24 8.75
C GLU A 648 -2.28 20.26 7.57
N LEU A 649 -3.15 20.57 6.62
CA LEU A 649 -3.41 19.74 5.44
C LEU A 649 -2.90 20.40 4.16
N ASP A 650 -2.50 19.58 3.19
CA ASP A 650 -2.26 20.02 1.83
C ASP A 650 -3.56 20.28 1.05
N ALA A 651 -3.44 20.77 -0.18
CA ALA A 651 -4.58 21.08 -1.03
C ALA A 651 -5.43 19.85 -1.41
N SER A 652 -4.97 18.63 -1.12
CA SER A 652 -5.68 17.37 -1.37
C SER A 652 -6.23 16.74 -0.08
N GLY A 653 -6.08 17.40 1.08
CA GLY A 653 -6.56 16.89 2.37
C GLY A 653 -5.60 15.96 3.08
N ASN A 654 -4.38 15.80 2.59
CA ASN A 654 -3.39 14.97 3.25
C ASN A 654 -2.67 15.77 4.34
N PRO A 655 -2.39 15.18 5.52
CA PRO A 655 -1.53 15.80 6.51
C PRO A 655 -0.17 16.21 5.95
N LEU A 656 0.27 17.43 6.23
CA LEU A 656 1.62 17.86 5.87
C LEU A 656 2.68 17.04 6.61
N PRO A 657 3.82 16.71 5.98
CA PRO A 657 4.90 16.00 6.63
C PRO A 657 5.42 16.76 7.86
N GLY A 658 5.40 16.12 9.03
CA GLY A 658 5.87 16.71 10.29
C GLY A 658 4.94 16.40 11.47
N PRO A 659 5.27 16.89 12.67
CA PRO A 659 4.36 16.80 13.81
C PRO A 659 3.14 17.73 13.62
N PRO A 660 2.01 17.45 14.30
CA PRO A 660 0.87 18.36 14.38
C PRO A 660 1.27 19.77 14.87
N VAL A 661 0.50 20.78 14.49
CA VAL A 661 0.71 22.17 14.94
C VAL A 661 0.40 22.32 16.42
N LEU A 662 -0.64 21.64 16.89
CA LEU A 662 -0.98 21.48 18.31
C LEU A 662 -1.15 20.00 18.59
N SER A 663 -0.65 19.53 19.73
CA SER A 663 -0.94 18.16 20.18
C SER A 663 -0.70 17.99 21.67
N GLY A 664 -1.50 17.15 22.31
CA GLY A 664 -1.26 16.79 23.70
C GLY A 664 -2.22 15.73 24.22
N THR A 665 -2.06 15.39 25.50
CA THR A 665 -2.75 14.27 26.13
C THR A 665 -3.31 14.66 27.48
N ILE A 666 -4.61 14.41 27.68
CA ILE A 666 -5.21 14.27 29.01
C ILE A 666 -5.10 12.80 29.39
N VAL A 667 -4.23 12.49 30.34
CA VAL A 667 -3.87 11.10 30.68
C VAL A 667 -5.04 10.28 31.25
N ASP A 668 -5.93 10.93 32.00
CA ASP A 668 -7.15 10.34 32.56
C ASP A 668 -8.10 11.47 32.99
N THR A 669 -9.28 11.54 32.37
CA THR A 669 -10.27 12.58 32.64
C THR A 669 -10.81 12.55 34.07
N SER A 670 -10.74 11.40 34.76
CA SER A 670 -11.17 11.30 36.16
C SER A 670 -10.23 12.00 37.15
N LEU A 671 -9.00 12.32 36.73
CA LEU A 671 -7.98 12.97 37.56
C LEU A 671 -8.06 14.50 37.53
N LEU A 672 -8.98 15.07 36.75
CA LEU A 672 -9.12 16.50 36.54
C LEU A 672 -9.82 17.25 37.71
N GLY A 673 -10.21 16.53 38.77
CA GLY A 673 -10.75 17.16 39.97
C GLY A 673 -12.11 17.81 39.71
N ALA A 674 -12.18 19.14 39.80
CA ALA A 674 -13.41 19.87 39.50
C ALA A 674 -13.77 19.80 38.01
N ASP A 675 -12.75 19.78 37.13
CA ASP A 675 -12.95 19.72 35.68
C ASP A 675 -13.24 18.29 35.17
N ALA A 676 -13.47 17.31 36.05
CA ALA A 676 -13.79 15.95 35.64
C ALA A 676 -15.17 15.89 34.93
N PRO A 677 -15.31 15.13 33.84
CA PRO A 677 -16.56 15.04 33.08
C PRO A 677 -17.66 14.31 33.85
N ASP A 678 -18.91 14.68 33.60
CA ASP A 678 -20.06 13.96 34.14
C ASP A 678 -20.11 12.51 33.60
N PRO A 679 -20.41 11.50 34.44
CA PRO A 679 -20.58 10.12 33.99
C PRO A 679 -21.61 9.90 32.86
N ALA A 680 -22.56 10.82 32.67
CA ALA A 680 -23.54 10.76 31.60
C ALA A 680 -22.90 10.73 30.20
N TYR A 681 -21.76 11.41 30.01
CA TYR A 681 -21.01 11.36 28.76
C TYR A 681 -20.46 9.97 28.42
N PHE A 682 -20.44 9.05 29.38
CA PHE A 682 -19.95 7.68 29.20
C PHE A 682 -21.06 6.64 29.27
N THR A 683 -22.32 7.07 29.08
CA THR A 683 -23.49 6.18 29.12
C THR A 683 -24.20 6.19 27.76
N GLY A 684 -24.12 5.08 27.03
CA GLY A 684 -24.77 4.94 25.73
C GLY A 684 -26.32 4.87 25.78
N PRO A 685 -27.00 5.12 24.64
CA PRO A 685 -26.42 5.51 23.36
C PRO A 685 -25.90 6.96 23.38
N ILE A 686 -24.76 7.17 22.72
CA ILE A 686 -24.12 8.46 22.46
C ILE A 686 -23.75 8.54 20.98
N TRP A 687 -23.60 9.75 20.43
CA TRP A 687 -23.49 9.95 18.98
C TRP A 687 -22.32 10.88 18.61
N PRO A 688 -21.59 10.65 17.51
CA PRO A 688 -20.57 11.58 17.03
C PRO A 688 -21.17 12.97 16.80
N GLY A 689 -20.52 13.99 17.33
CA GLY A 689 -20.96 15.37 17.31
C GLY A 689 -19.85 16.31 16.90
N PHE A 690 -20.23 17.33 16.15
CA PHE A 690 -19.31 18.23 15.49
C PHE A 690 -19.79 19.68 15.59
N LYS A 691 -18.86 20.62 15.64
CA LYS A 691 -19.12 22.06 15.53
C LYS A 691 -18.11 22.69 14.60
N ASN A 692 -18.62 23.43 13.61
CA ASN A 692 -17.84 24.29 12.73
C ASN A 692 -18.33 25.73 12.92
N HIS A 693 -17.77 26.43 13.91
CA HIS A 693 -18.26 27.73 14.36
C HIS A 693 -17.62 28.90 13.61
N SER A 694 -18.24 30.07 13.72
CA SER A 694 -18.16 31.12 12.71
C SER A 694 -16.89 31.99 12.77
N GLY A 695 -16.08 31.88 11.72
CA GLY A 695 -15.44 32.99 10.99
C GLY A 695 -15.77 32.86 9.49
N SER A 696 -15.64 33.92 8.67
CA SER A 696 -15.87 33.81 7.21
C SER A 696 -14.53 33.86 6.48
N PRO A 697 -14.13 32.83 5.70
CA PRO A 697 -14.72 31.49 5.58
C PRO A 697 -14.07 30.46 6.52
N ALA A 698 -14.83 29.94 7.49
CA ALA A 698 -14.47 28.77 8.30
C ALA A 698 -15.26 27.55 7.79
N ASN A 699 -14.82 26.98 6.67
CA ASN A 699 -15.51 25.82 6.07
C ASN A 699 -15.08 24.52 6.75
N ALA A 700 -15.88 23.47 6.64
CA ALA A 700 -15.51 22.14 7.13
C ALA A 700 -15.73 21.06 6.08
N ASP A 701 -15.06 19.94 6.26
CA ASP A 701 -15.13 18.77 5.38
C ASP A 701 -14.70 17.50 6.13
N ASN A 702 -14.91 16.33 5.53
CA ASN A 702 -14.41 15.03 6.00
C ASN A 702 -14.67 14.76 7.50
N ALA A 703 -15.95 14.71 7.89
CA ALA A 703 -16.31 14.33 9.26
C ALA A 703 -16.08 12.83 9.42
N CYS A 704 -15.16 12.42 10.31
CA CYS A 704 -14.90 11.00 10.54
C CYS A 704 -15.10 10.57 11.98
N PHE A 705 -15.50 9.32 12.11
CA PHE A 705 -15.78 8.62 13.34
C PHE A 705 -15.24 7.20 13.24
N GLU A 706 -14.65 6.72 14.33
CA GLU A 706 -14.11 5.37 14.38
C GLU A 706 -14.23 4.81 15.79
N LEU A 707 -14.71 3.57 15.89
CA LEU A 707 -14.66 2.80 17.13
C LEU A 707 -13.46 1.85 17.07
N PHE A 708 -12.66 1.81 18.14
CA PHE A 708 -11.67 0.77 18.31
C PHE A 708 -12.00 -0.15 19.47
N GLU A 709 -11.84 -1.45 19.25
CA GLU A 709 -12.26 -2.51 20.17
C GLU A 709 -11.07 -3.13 20.91
N THR A 710 -11.30 -3.63 22.12
CA THR A 710 -10.30 -4.39 22.86
C THR A 710 -10.10 -5.72 22.14
N ASN A 711 -8.86 -5.98 21.71
CA ASN A 711 -8.45 -7.27 21.16
C ASN A 711 -8.96 -8.42 22.06
N PHE A 712 -9.94 -9.19 21.59
CA PHE A 712 -10.13 -10.53 22.10
C PHE A 712 -8.94 -11.34 21.62
N VAL A 713 -7.92 -11.45 22.46
CA VAL A 713 -6.89 -12.47 22.29
C VAL A 713 -7.60 -13.81 22.46
N PRO A 714 -7.74 -14.65 21.41
CA PRO A 714 -8.05 -16.05 21.65
C PRO A 714 -6.89 -16.59 22.48
N ILE A 715 -7.17 -17.32 23.55
CA ILE A 715 -6.17 -18.06 24.30
C ILE A 715 -5.31 -18.80 23.28
N VAL A 716 -4.07 -18.35 23.09
CA VAL A 716 -3.05 -19.11 22.37
C VAL A 716 -2.91 -20.39 23.16
N ALA A 717 -3.55 -21.45 22.69
CA ALA A 717 -3.25 -22.79 23.14
C ALA A 717 -1.77 -22.97 22.82
N THR A 718 -0.94 -22.89 23.86
CA THR A 718 0.47 -23.19 23.77
C THR A 718 0.55 -24.64 23.32
N PHE A 719 0.78 -24.86 22.03
CA PHE A 719 1.19 -26.16 21.52
C PHE A 719 2.61 -26.42 22.04
N GLN A 720 2.71 -26.98 23.24
CA GLN A 720 3.89 -27.78 23.57
C GLN A 720 3.87 -29.00 22.66
N GLN A 721 4.68 -28.95 21.61
CA GLN A 721 4.98 -30.11 20.78
C GLN A 721 5.76 -31.12 21.66
N GLY A 722 5.06 -32.10 22.19
CA GLY A 722 5.67 -33.25 22.83
C GLY A 722 6.45 -34.05 21.80
N GLN A 723 7.77 -34.06 21.91
CA GLN A 723 8.59 -35.03 21.19
C GLN A 723 8.29 -36.45 21.70
N ASN A 724 8.03 -37.33 20.74
CA ASN A 724 8.00 -38.79 20.80
C ASN A 724 6.65 -39.48 21.09
N GLY A 725 6.15 -40.15 20.05
CA GLY A 725 5.74 -41.55 20.15
C GLY A 725 4.27 -41.84 20.52
N TYR A 726 3.63 -42.61 19.64
CA TYR A 726 2.42 -43.41 19.87
C TYR A 726 2.18 -43.83 21.34
N SER A 727 1.03 -43.46 21.91
CA SER A 727 -0.01 -44.41 22.32
C SER A 727 -1.17 -43.65 22.98
N SER A 728 -2.38 -44.00 22.55
CA SER A 728 -3.63 -43.64 23.19
C SER A 728 -3.67 -44.20 24.62
N ASN A 729 -4.04 -43.35 25.58
CA ASN A 729 -4.96 -43.67 26.67
C ASN A 729 -5.10 -42.45 27.58
N VAL A 730 -6.30 -41.89 27.67
CA VAL A 730 -6.73 -41.20 28.89
C VAL A 730 -8.16 -41.62 29.17
N ASP A 731 -8.30 -42.38 30.26
CA ASP A 731 -9.52 -42.59 31.01
C ASP A 731 -10.02 -41.27 31.63
N THR A 732 -11.34 -41.07 31.52
CA THR A 732 -12.27 -40.17 32.24
C THR A 732 -12.00 -38.67 32.26
#